data_AF-A0A2T5JCB0-F1
#
_entry.id   AF-A0A2T5JCB0-F1
#
_cell.length_a   1.000
_cell.length_b   1.000
_cell.length_c   1.000
_cell.angle_alpha   90.00
_cell.angle_beta   90.00
_cell.angle_gamma   90.00
#
_symmetry.space_group_name_H-M   'P 1'
#
loop_
_entity.id
_entity.type
_entity.pdbx_description
1 polymer ?
#
loop_
_entity_poly.entity_id
_entity_poly.type
_entity_poly.pdbx_seq_one_letter_code
_entity_poly.pdbx_strand_id
1 'polypeptide(L)'
;MKNQYIKRALVKAGLCLSLLAVSASSCKLDEFNPAALSEQNTISNFAGWKAFQTNCYTGLWGSLIGLQYGLVSEVGTDLWTFSYNNHNQYKDVMAYEGFTNTSGIINNVWTFAWGSIEDCNKAIQLAPTLSDASANAADIKVLVAEAKVLRAYYYTVIVTQFGSVPLMTTDDPNKTLSPTRTPVAQIYAQIISDLTTAAADLDTTPYQNNAARVTKKAALGLLARAYAQGAGEGLQENGKSYWQRAKEVCDDLINNKAAYNAAMYDDFAQVFASVNNRNNIESLFTAYGLNPYDPSYDVFTGNTKPNLYLHYYPKLDDAFGTADVFKRSVNSNTSNGYYGRLNQQFVAPTKYLINCFNANYDKRWENTFVTAFANYSGVQAINSLGSGAPAPANVTYAAATVTLTAAMCTKYGIDASHVGQKIYPYADVNAKNASQNATWQYIPMIWNKGDHTGNATTALSTIPNANVTPYPLDPTDDRFFVYLSKTPLTAADKATRVYATVNIDDMFDPSDPTGSTYKAVAASNGLPNGGALANLFPAMMKFNHNFDGGWLGGNFQQKLGNIMVMRMAEVYLIAAECCFHGAGSATDAANYLNVLRKRACRNPADFNTATGMQLTTATQNDVFDEYARELCGEFSRWALLKREKAFETRLATYNKTAAVNFVPAIHYNRPIPFAFLNTITNAGDFGTNGYQ
;
A
#
# COMPACT_ATOMS: atom_id res chain seq x y z
N MET A 1 -34.04 76.57 31.38
CA MET A 1 -34.76 75.91 30.26
C MET A 1 -33.98 74.79 29.55
N LYS A 2 -32.64 74.71 29.56
CA LYS A 2 -31.89 73.61 28.91
C LYS A 2 -32.04 72.21 29.55
N ASN A 3 -32.27 72.10 30.87
CA ASN A 3 -32.36 70.81 31.58
C ASN A 3 -33.67 70.03 31.41
N GLN A 4 -34.77 70.67 30.98
CA GLN A 4 -36.03 69.95 30.75
C GLN A 4 -36.12 69.30 29.36
N TYR A 5 -35.40 69.84 28.36
CA TYR A 5 -35.34 69.25 27.02
C TYR A 5 -34.51 67.95 27.00
N ILE A 6 -33.40 67.89 27.77
CA ILE A 6 -32.56 66.68 27.87
C ILE A 6 -33.31 65.54 28.56
N LYS A 7 -34.08 65.82 29.63
CA LYS A 7 -34.90 64.80 30.31
C LYS A 7 -36.03 64.26 29.41
N ARG A 8 -36.67 65.10 28.59
CA ARG A 8 -37.70 64.65 27.63
C ARG A 8 -37.12 63.87 26.45
N ALA A 9 -35.91 64.20 26.00
CA ALA A 9 -35.20 63.45 24.97
C ALA A 9 -34.76 62.07 25.48
N LEU A 10 -34.26 61.98 26.72
CA LEU A 10 -33.85 60.72 27.34
C LEU A 10 -35.04 59.79 27.64
N VAL A 11 -36.20 60.35 28.05
CA VAL A 11 -37.42 59.55 28.25
C VAL A 11 -38.00 59.05 26.92
N LYS A 12 -37.94 59.85 25.84
CA LYS A 12 -38.35 59.40 24.50
C LYS A 12 -37.39 58.37 23.90
N ALA A 13 -36.07 58.50 24.11
CA ALA A 13 -35.09 57.50 23.71
C ALA A 13 -35.26 56.19 24.51
N GLY A 14 -35.55 56.29 25.81
CA GLY A 14 -35.83 55.15 26.68
C GLY A 14 -37.12 54.40 26.33
N LEU A 15 -38.20 55.12 25.96
CA LEU A 15 -39.44 54.48 25.49
C LEU A 15 -39.31 53.88 24.08
N CYS A 16 -38.51 54.47 23.19
CA CYS A 16 -38.25 53.86 21.87
C CYS A 16 -37.36 52.62 21.98
N LEU A 17 -36.42 52.56 22.94
CA LEU A 17 -35.62 51.34 23.18
C LEU A 17 -36.43 50.22 23.86
N SER A 18 -37.39 50.53 24.72
CA SER A 18 -38.25 49.51 25.35
C SER A 18 -39.37 49.01 24.44
N LEU A 19 -39.79 49.78 23.43
CA LEU A 19 -40.72 49.34 22.38
C LEU A 19 -40.04 48.52 21.25
N LEU A 20 -38.71 48.61 21.11
CA LEU A 20 -37.92 47.73 20.22
C LEU A 20 -37.54 46.39 20.87
N ALA A 21 -37.63 46.28 22.20
CA ALA A 21 -37.32 45.05 22.95
C ALA A 21 -38.52 44.08 23.10
N VAL A 22 -39.73 44.51 22.74
CA VAL A 22 -40.97 43.69 22.90
C VAL A 22 -41.51 43.16 21.57
N SER A 23 -40.86 43.46 20.43
CA SER A 23 -41.21 42.92 19.11
C SER A 23 -40.28 41.79 18.61
N ALA A 24 -39.29 41.37 19.40
CA ALA A 24 -38.54 40.14 19.15
C ALA A 24 -39.25 38.94 19.81
N SER A 25 -40.48 38.65 19.37
CA SER A 25 -40.97 37.28 19.44
C SER A 25 -40.01 36.46 18.60
N SER A 26 -39.31 35.52 19.24
CA SER A 26 -38.49 34.50 18.59
C SER A 26 -39.36 33.73 17.59
N CYS A 27 -39.43 34.25 16.37
CA CYS A 27 -39.61 33.41 15.20
C CYS A 27 -38.36 32.55 15.19
N LYS A 28 -38.50 31.28 15.56
CA LYS A 28 -37.53 30.26 15.16
C LYS A 28 -37.33 30.46 13.67
N LEU A 29 -36.19 31.03 13.30
CA LEU A 29 -35.77 31.05 11.91
C LEU A 29 -35.39 29.59 11.63
N ASP A 30 -36.35 28.81 11.11
CA ASP A 30 -36.01 27.58 10.41
C ASP A 30 -35.14 28.03 9.24
N GLU A 31 -33.83 27.92 9.43
CA GLU A 31 -32.82 28.24 8.44
C GLU A 31 -33.04 27.26 7.27
N PHE A 32 -33.82 27.71 6.30
CA PHE A 32 -34.11 26.98 5.07
C PHE A 32 -32.79 26.85 4.31
N ASN A 33 -32.12 25.72 4.48
CA ASN A 33 -30.97 25.33 3.69
C ASN A 33 -31.47 24.51 2.48
N PRO A 34 -31.68 25.13 1.30
CA PRO A 34 -32.14 24.40 0.12
C PRO A 34 -31.17 23.29 -0.33
N ALA A 35 -29.88 23.36 0.05
CA ALA A 35 -28.92 22.29 -0.23
C ALA A 35 -29.17 21.05 0.63
N ALA A 36 -29.50 21.21 1.92
CA ALA A 36 -29.83 20.10 2.82
C ALA A 36 -31.15 19.40 2.40
N LEU A 37 -32.17 20.17 1.97
CA LEU A 37 -33.40 19.61 1.40
C LEU A 37 -33.14 18.90 0.06
N SER A 38 -32.21 19.40 -0.77
CA SER A 38 -31.83 18.74 -2.02
C SER A 38 -31.13 17.41 -1.79
N GLU A 39 -30.25 17.31 -0.79
CA GLU A 39 -29.55 16.07 -0.43
C GLU A 39 -30.52 15.07 0.19
N GLN A 40 -31.36 15.50 1.14
CA GLN A 40 -32.32 14.66 1.83
C GLN A 40 -33.39 14.11 0.87
N ASN A 41 -33.86 14.92 -0.09
CA ASN A 41 -34.76 14.45 -1.14
C ASN A 41 -34.04 13.49 -2.11
N THR A 42 -32.76 13.73 -2.42
CA THR A 42 -31.97 12.88 -3.32
C THR A 42 -31.70 11.51 -2.71
N ILE A 43 -31.41 11.40 -1.41
CA ILE A 43 -31.12 10.12 -0.74
C ILE A 43 -32.35 9.42 -0.12
N SER A 44 -33.56 9.97 -0.31
CA SER A 44 -34.82 9.47 0.28
C SER A 44 -35.39 8.20 -0.38
N ASN A 45 -34.84 7.78 -1.51
CA ASN A 45 -35.21 6.55 -2.22
C ASN A 45 -33.97 5.69 -2.49
N PHE A 46 -34.21 4.44 -2.87
CA PHE A 46 -33.17 3.44 -3.08
C PHE A 46 -32.11 3.88 -4.09
N ALA A 47 -32.50 4.50 -5.21
CA ALA A 47 -31.55 4.89 -6.25
C ALA A 47 -30.53 5.92 -5.76
N GLY A 48 -30.98 6.97 -5.08
CA GLY A 48 -30.07 7.99 -4.55
C GLY A 48 -29.30 7.52 -3.31
N TRP A 49 -29.93 6.73 -2.43
CA TRP A 49 -29.22 6.10 -1.32
C TRP A 49 -28.12 5.14 -1.78
N LYS A 50 -28.39 4.32 -2.81
CA LYS A 50 -27.40 3.40 -3.39
C LYS A 50 -26.22 4.14 -4.00
N ALA A 51 -26.47 5.29 -4.64
CA ALA A 51 -25.40 6.16 -5.12
C ALA A 51 -24.55 6.69 -3.94
N PHE A 52 -25.19 7.19 -2.88
CA PHE A 52 -24.50 7.61 -1.66
C PHE A 52 -23.71 6.46 -0.99
N GLN A 53 -24.26 5.24 -0.92
CA GLN A 53 -23.58 4.08 -0.32
C GLN A 53 -22.22 3.81 -0.94
N THR A 54 -22.00 4.14 -2.22
CA THR A 54 -20.70 4.00 -2.86
C THR A 54 -19.60 4.88 -2.22
N ASN A 55 -19.97 5.95 -1.52
CA ASN A 55 -19.03 6.79 -0.77
C ASN A 55 -18.27 6.01 0.30
N CYS A 56 -18.88 4.95 0.86
CA CYS A 56 -18.23 4.05 1.81
C CYS A 56 -16.93 3.44 1.26
N TYR A 57 -16.75 3.36 -0.05
CA TYR A 57 -15.54 2.83 -0.70
C TYR A 57 -14.50 3.90 -1.04
N THR A 58 -14.86 5.19 -1.04
CA THR A 58 -13.99 6.29 -1.51
C THR A 58 -12.76 6.50 -0.64
N GLY A 59 -12.85 6.09 0.63
CA GLY A 59 -11.71 6.05 1.54
C GLY A 59 -10.64 5.05 1.14
N LEU A 60 -10.91 4.06 0.28
CA LEU A 60 -9.96 2.99 -0.03
C LEU A 60 -8.83 3.45 -0.97
N TRP A 61 -9.02 3.35 -2.28
CA TRP A 61 -7.94 3.51 -3.25
C TRP A 61 -7.50 4.97 -3.40
N GLY A 62 -6.20 5.25 -3.19
CA GLY A 62 -5.62 6.58 -3.36
C GLY A 62 -5.81 7.55 -2.18
N SER A 63 -6.77 7.27 -1.28
CA SER A 63 -7.00 8.02 -0.04
C SER A 63 -6.33 7.32 1.14
N LEU A 64 -7.02 6.41 1.86
CA LEU A 64 -6.43 5.63 2.95
C LEU A 64 -5.40 4.64 2.40
N ILE A 65 -5.77 3.81 1.41
CA ILE A 65 -4.89 2.83 0.75
C ILE A 65 -4.03 3.55 -0.30
N GLY A 66 -3.11 4.34 0.22
CA GLY A 66 -2.11 5.12 -0.49
C GLY A 66 -0.83 5.22 0.34
N LEU A 67 -0.01 6.24 0.07
CA LEU A 67 1.28 6.43 0.73
C LEU A 67 1.19 6.48 2.25
N GLN A 68 0.24 7.26 2.77
CA GLN A 68 0.17 7.60 4.19
C GLN A 68 -0.05 6.35 5.03
N TYR A 69 -1.07 5.55 4.72
CA TYR A 69 -1.28 4.29 5.41
C TYR A 69 -0.21 3.26 5.07
N GLY A 70 0.29 3.23 3.84
CA GLY A 70 1.42 2.38 3.44
C GLY A 70 2.64 2.56 4.32
N LEU A 71 3.02 3.80 4.66
CA LEU A 71 4.11 4.04 5.60
C LEU A 71 3.69 3.62 7.02
N VAL A 72 2.56 4.13 7.51
CA VAL A 72 2.10 3.92 8.90
C VAL A 72 1.92 2.44 9.27
N SER A 73 1.60 1.58 8.30
CA SER A 73 1.37 0.14 8.50
C SER A 73 2.59 -0.76 8.22
N GLU A 74 3.65 -0.23 7.60
CA GLU A 74 4.82 -1.04 7.20
C GLU A 74 6.14 -0.59 7.81
N VAL A 75 6.39 0.73 7.92
CA VAL A 75 7.70 1.25 8.35
C VAL A 75 7.79 1.42 9.86
N GLY A 76 9.01 1.70 10.36
CA GLY A 76 9.28 1.64 11.81
C GLY A 76 9.23 0.20 12.33
N THR A 77 9.44 -0.76 11.43
CA THR A 77 9.49 -2.20 11.70
C THR A 77 10.87 -2.73 11.33
N ASP A 78 11.04 -4.04 11.39
CA ASP A 78 12.25 -4.75 10.99
C ASP A 78 12.44 -4.92 9.46
N LEU A 79 11.43 -4.59 8.64
CA LEU A 79 11.49 -4.84 7.19
C LEU A 79 12.11 -3.71 6.39
N TRP A 80 11.93 -2.47 6.83
CA TRP A 80 12.21 -1.28 6.03
C TRP A 80 13.08 -0.28 6.80
N THR A 81 13.97 0.38 6.06
CA THR A 81 14.89 1.40 6.56
C THR A 81 15.02 2.54 5.56
N PHE A 82 15.77 3.58 5.92
CA PHE A 82 16.08 4.69 5.03
C PHE A 82 17.04 4.26 3.93
N SER A 83 16.78 4.76 2.72
CA SER A 83 17.81 4.84 1.70
C SER A 83 18.84 5.94 2.04
N TYR A 84 19.94 5.96 1.30
CA TYR A 84 20.97 6.99 1.46
C TYR A 84 20.39 8.42 1.44
N ASN A 85 20.83 9.26 2.40
CA ASN A 85 20.48 10.68 2.51
C ASN A 85 18.97 11.00 2.64
N ASN A 86 18.13 10.02 2.99
CA ASN A 86 16.70 10.23 3.19
C ASN A 86 16.24 10.16 4.65
N HIS A 87 17.17 10.12 5.61
CA HIS A 87 16.84 10.03 7.05
C HIS A 87 15.82 11.07 7.50
N ASN A 88 15.86 12.31 6.98
CA ASN A 88 14.91 13.34 7.42
C ASN A 88 13.48 13.17 6.88
N GLN A 89 13.22 12.26 5.95
CA GLN A 89 11.90 12.02 5.40
C GLN A 89 11.20 10.94 6.22
N TYR A 90 10.09 11.29 6.87
CA TYR A 90 9.27 10.37 7.67
C TYR A 90 10.01 9.70 8.85
N LYS A 91 11.03 10.36 9.41
CA LYS A 91 11.75 9.85 10.59
C LYS A 91 10.90 9.67 11.84
N ASP A 92 9.81 10.40 11.93
CA ASP A 92 8.81 10.27 12.98
C ASP A 92 8.22 8.85 13.00
N VAL A 93 7.92 8.26 11.84
CA VAL A 93 7.37 6.89 11.76
C VAL A 93 8.41 5.81 11.47
N MET A 94 9.48 6.14 10.74
CA MET A 94 10.53 5.18 10.36
C MET A 94 11.56 4.96 11.47
N ALA A 95 11.89 6.01 12.23
CA ALA A 95 12.91 5.99 13.28
C ALA A 95 12.37 6.32 14.67
N TYR A 96 11.10 6.71 14.79
CA TYR A 96 10.50 7.23 16.02
C TYR A 96 11.16 8.53 16.53
N GLU A 97 11.85 9.27 15.66
CA GLU A 97 12.58 10.49 16.00
C GLU A 97 11.68 11.72 15.94
N GLY A 98 11.58 12.45 17.06
CA GLY A 98 10.76 13.65 17.14
C GLY A 98 9.29 13.38 16.82
N PHE A 99 8.82 12.16 17.13
CA PHE A 99 7.47 11.74 16.80
C PHE A 99 6.48 12.37 17.77
N THR A 100 5.62 13.25 17.26
CA THR A 100 4.60 13.98 18.04
C THR A 100 3.23 13.92 17.36
N ASN A 101 2.23 14.54 17.98
CA ASN A 101 0.86 14.62 17.45
C ASN A 101 0.69 15.53 16.20
N THR A 102 1.74 16.18 15.72
CA THR A 102 1.68 17.04 14.53
C THR A 102 2.04 16.32 13.23
N SER A 103 2.26 15.01 13.28
CA SER A 103 2.57 14.20 12.09
C SER A 103 1.44 14.23 11.06
N GLY A 104 1.73 14.81 9.88
CA GLY A 104 0.76 14.94 8.80
C GLY A 104 0.30 13.60 8.20
N ILE A 105 1.17 12.59 8.17
CA ILE A 105 0.82 11.25 7.68
C ILE A 105 -0.13 10.53 8.64
N ILE A 106 0.06 10.69 9.95
CA ILE A 106 -0.84 10.15 10.97
C ILE A 106 -2.19 10.85 10.93
N ASN A 107 -2.19 12.18 10.79
CA ASN A 107 -3.43 12.95 10.61
C ASN A 107 -4.24 12.49 9.39
N ASN A 108 -3.59 12.24 8.26
CA ASN A 108 -4.27 11.76 7.05
C ASN A 108 -4.94 10.40 7.27
N VAL A 109 -4.25 9.43 7.90
CA VAL A 109 -4.83 8.12 8.22
C VAL A 109 -6.05 8.27 9.11
N TRP A 110 -5.97 9.13 10.15
CA TRP A 110 -7.08 9.44 11.04
C TRP A 110 -8.27 10.04 10.29
N THR A 111 -8.05 11.10 9.51
CA THR A 111 -9.12 11.81 8.80
C THR A 111 -9.80 10.94 7.75
N PHE A 112 -9.04 10.18 6.94
CA PHE A 112 -9.64 9.33 5.92
C PHE A 112 -10.46 8.19 6.52
N ALA A 113 -9.98 7.55 7.58
CA ALA A 113 -10.73 6.49 8.24
C ALA A 113 -12.01 7.02 8.91
N TRP A 114 -11.94 8.17 9.61
CA TRP A 114 -13.14 8.76 10.22
C TRP A 114 -14.19 9.23 9.22
N GLY A 115 -13.77 9.89 8.13
CA GLY A 115 -14.70 10.29 7.06
C GLY A 115 -15.39 9.09 6.43
N SER A 116 -14.67 7.97 6.26
CA SER A 116 -15.26 6.74 5.71
C SER A 116 -16.22 6.05 6.71
N ILE A 117 -15.93 6.14 8.01
CA ILE A 117 -16.84 5.65 9.07
C ILE A 117 -18.13 6.47 9.10
N GLU A 118 -18.05 7.79 8.92
CA GLU A 118 -19.20 8.69 8.81
C GLU A 118 -20.12 8.27 7.65
N ASP A 119 -19.56 8.08 6.45
CA ASP A 119 -20.32 7.60 5.28
C ASP A 119 -20.99 6.24 5.53
N CYS A 120 -20.27 5.29 6.15
CA CYS A 120 -20.83 3.98 6.48
C CYS A 120 -21.98 4.09 7.49
N ASN A 121 -21.82 4.91 8.54
CA ASN A 121 -22.86 5.12 9.54
C ASN A 121 -24.12 5.72 8.92
N LYS A 122 -23.98 6.76 8.10
CA LYS A 122 -25.11 7.40 7.40
C LYS A 122 -25.80 6.43 6.44
N ALA A 123 -25.04 5.64 5.67
CA ALA A 123 -25.62 4.64 4.77
C ALA A 123 -26.45 3.58 5.53
N ILE A 124 -25.93 3.06 6.65
CA ILE A 124 -26.62 2.07 7.49
C ILE A 124 -27.87 2.68 8.14
N GLN A 125 -27.78 3.91 8.64
CA GLN A 125 -28.86 4.59 9.35
C GLN A 125 -30.03 4.98 8.45
N LEU A 126 -29.77 5.39 7.20
CA LEU A 126 -30.80 5.81 6.26
C LEU A 126 -31.54 4.65 5.58
N ALA A 127 -30.88 3.50 5.43
CA ALA A 127 -31.42 2.31 4.77
C ALA A 127 -32.86 1.92 5.18
N PRO A 128 -33.24 1.90 6.48
CA PRO A 128 -34.61 1.57 6.89
C PRO A 128 -35.62 2.71 6.65
N THR A 129 -35.17 3.93 6.37
CA THR A 129 -36.03 5.12 6.21
C THR A 129 -36.40 5.44 4.75
N LEU A 130 -35.89 4.66 3.80
CA LEU A 130 -36.13 4.90 2.38
C LEU A 130 -37.62 4.71 2.04
N SER A 131 -38.15 5.64 1.25
CA SER A 131 -39.56 5.66 0.82
C SER A 131 -40.00 4.39 0.07
N ASP A 132 -39.05 3.71 -0.59
CA ASP A 132 -39.21 2.48 -1.35
C ASP A 132 -38.42 1.30 -0.76
N ALA A 133 -38.11 1.34 0.55
CA ALA A 133 -37.30 0.31 1.22
C ALA A 133 -37.88 -1.11 1.05
N SER A 134 -39.20 -1.26 1.21
CA SER A 134 -39.87 -2.57 1.09
C SER A 134 -39.74 -3.18 -0.30
N ALA A 135 -39.73 -2.36 -1.36
CA ALA A 135 -39.57 -2.82 -2.74
C ALA A 135 -38.14 -3.29 -3.06
N ASN A 136 -37.15 -2.80 -2.30
CA ASN A 136 -35.72 -3.04 -2.53
C ASN A 136 -35.05 -3.79 -1.36
N ALA A 137 -35.82 -4.49 -0.52
CA ALA A 137 -35.34 -5.04 0.75
C ALA A 137 -34.13 -5.98 0.60
N ALA A 138 -34.09 -6.83 -0.44
CA ALA A 138 -32.98 -7.74 -0.69
C ALA A 138 -31.68 -7.00 -1.05
N ASP A 139 -31.77 -6.01 -1.93
CA ASP A 139 -30.62 -5.19 -2.33
C ASP A 139 -30.11 -4.33 -1.18
N ILE A 140 -31.02 -3.71 -0.42
CA ILE A 140 -30.69 -2.91 0.77
C ILE A 140 -29.94 -3.77 1.78
N LYS A 141 -30.41 -5.01 2.02
CA LYS A 141 -29.76 -5.95 2.94
C LYS A 141 -28.30 -6.19 2.57
N VAL A 142 -28.01 -6.47 1.30
CA VAL A 142 -26.63 -6.69 0.81
C VAL A 142 -25.80 -5.41 0.93
N LEU A 143 -26.32 -4.27 0.50
CA LEU A 143 -25.59 -3.00 0.50
C LEU A 143 -25.32 -2.44 1.91
N VAL A 144 -26.19 -2.72 2.88
CA VAL A 144 -25.93 -2.48 4.31
C VAL A 144 -24.84 -3.41 4.85
N ALA A 145 -24.84 -4.68 4.44
CA ALA A 145 -23.78 -5.61 4.80
C ALA A 145 -22.41 -5.16 4.26
N GLU A 146 -22.34 -4.64 3.03
CA GLU A 146 -21.12 -4.02 2.50
C GLU A 146 -20.66 -2.84 3.37
N ALA A 147 -21.56 -1.92 3.74
CA ALA A 147 -21.23 -0.77 4.58
C ALA A 147 -20.70 -1.19 5.96
N LYS A 148 -21.25 -2.27 6.54
CA LYS A 148 -20.75 -2.85 7.80
C LYS A 148 -19.34 -3.42 7.67
N VAL A 149 -19.03 -4.14 6.59
CA VAL A 149 -17.66 -4.66 6.35
C VAL A 149 -16.66 -3.51 6.25
N LEU A 150 -17.01 -2.46 5.51
CA LEU A 150 -16.17 -1.28 5.34
C LEU A 150 -15.99 -0.54 6.67
N ARG A 151 -17.06 -0.30 7.42
CA ARG A 151 -16.99 0.29 8.76
C ARG A 151 -16.09 -0.50 9.69
N ALA A 152 -16.24 -1.83 9.71
CA ALA A 152 -15.40 -2.70 10.51
C ALA A 152 -13.93 -2.63 10.10
N TYR A 153 -13.64 -2.57 8.80
CA TYR A 153 -12.28 -2.37 8.28
C TYR A 153 -11.68 -1.04 8.75
N TYR A 154 -12.40 0.07 8.61
CA TYR A 154 -11.91 1.39 9.03
C TYR A 154 -11.71 1.48 10.55
N TYR A 155 -12.60 0.89 11.35
CA TYR A 155 -12.38 0.76 12.79
C TYR A 155 -11.18 -0.10 13.13
N THR A 156 -10.95 -1.20 12.39
CA THR A 156 -9.77 -2.05 12.53
C THR A 156 -8.49 -1.25 12.28
N VAL A 157 -8.48 -0.38 11.26
CA VAL A 157 -7.37 0.53 10.97
C VAL A 157 -7.13 1.49 12.13
N ILE A 158 -8.17 2.18 12.61
CA ILE A 158 -8.01 3.18 13.67
C ILE A 158 -7.63 2.54 15.01
N VAL A 159 -8.32 1.48 15.46
CA VAL A 159 -8.03 0.86 16.77
C VAL A 159 -6.64 0.23 16.78
N THR A 160 -6.21 -0.36 15.67
CA THR A 160 -4.85 -0.91 15.54
C THR A 160 -3.82 0.19 15.68
N GLN A 161 -4.01 1.35 15.04
CA GLN A 161 -3.01 2.42 15.08
C GLN A 161 -3.08 3.23 16.38
N PHE A 162 -4.26 3.62 16.85
CA PHE A 162 -4.43 4.63 17.90
C PHE A 162 -4.88 4.07 19.27
N GLY A 163 -5.24 2.79 19.34
CA GLY A 163 -5.79 2.18 20.56
C GLY A 163 -7.22 2.65 20.83
N SER A 164 -7.51 3.02 22.09
CA SER A 164 -8.84 3.49 22.50
C SER A 164 -9.22 4.80 21.81
N VAL A 165 -10.32 4.76 21.06
CA VAL A 165 -10.92 5.89 20.32
C VAL A 165 -12.42 5.94 20.57
N PRO A 166 -13.16 6.98 20.17
CA PRO A 166 -14.62 6.98 20.22
C PRO A 166 -15.20 5.80 19.44
N LEU A 167 -16.35 5.29 19.87
CA LEU A 167 -17.13 4.32 19.11
C LEU A 167 -18.43 4.97 18.64
N MET A 168 -18.45 5.37 17.37
CA MET A 168 -19.58 6.00 16.70
C MET A 168 -20.20 5.04 15.68
N THR A 169 -21.42 4.57 15.93
CA THR A 169 -22.12 3.61 15.06
C THR A 169 -23.34 4.23 14.36
N THR A 170 -23.56 5.53 14.56
CA THR A 170 -24.63 6.34 13.98
C THR A 170 -24.07 7.68 13.49
N ASP A 171 -24.75 8.28 12.52
CA ASP A 171 -24.54 9.66 12.08
C ASP A 171 -25.40 10.59 12.96
N ASP A 172 -24.80 11.13 14.02
CA ASP A 172 -25.47 12.06 14.93
C ASP A 172 -25.38 13.50 14.40
N PRO A 173 -26.51 14.13 14.03
CA PRO A 173 -26.51 15.51 13.52
C PRO A 173 -26.05 16.54 14.54
N ASN A 174 -26.11 16.24 15.84
CA ASN A 174 -25.80 17.21 16.91
C ASN A 174 -24.30 17.26 17.26
N LYS A 175 -23.46 16.42 16.66
CA LYS A 175 -21.98 16.34 16.79
C LYS A 175 -21.43 16.73 18.18
N THR A 176 -21.04 15.75 19.00
CA THR A 176 -20.40 16.05 20.31
C THR A 176 -19.02 16.70 20.17
N LEU A 177 -18.81 17.83 20.84
CA LEU A 177 -17.50 18.48 21.00
C LEU A 177 -16.71 17.95 22.20
N SER A 178 -17.23 16.94 22.90
CA SER A 178 -16.56 16.32 24.05
C SER A 178 -16.56 14.80 23.92
N PRO A 179 -15.94 14.21 22.86
CA PRO A 179 -15.95 12.78 22.67
C PRO A 179 -15.18 12.06 23.79
N THR A 180 -15.60 10.83 24.09
CA THR A 180 -14.94 9.97 25.07
C THR A 180 -14.29 8.78 24.38
N ARG A 181 -13.21 8.26 24.97
CA ARG A 181 -12.54 7.07 24.46
C ARG A 181 -13.27 5.82 24.92
N THR A 182 -13.54 4.93 23.98
CA THR A 182 -14.15 3.63 24.25
C THR A 182 -13.05 2.59 24.52
N PRO A 183 -13.23 1.68 25.49
CA PRO A 183 -12.30 0.58 25.70
C PRO A 183 -12.12 -0.25 24.42
N VAL A 184 -10.86 -0.62 24.12
CA VAL A 184 -10.50 -1.42 22.93
C VAL A 184 -11.36 -2.68 22.77
N ALA A 185 -11.68 -3.36 23.88
CA ALA A 185 -12.55 -4.53 23.88
C ALA A 185 -13.95 -4.27 23.27
N GLN A 186 -14.56 -3.11 23.56
CA GLN A 186 -15.88 -2.76 23.03
C GLN A 186 -15.81 -2.39 21.54
N ILE A 187 -14.72 -1.76 21.11
CA ILE A 187 -14.48 -1.45 19.69
C ILE A 187 -14.36 -2.75 18.90
N TYR A 188 -13.56 -3.71 19.37
CA TYR A 188 -13.49 -5.03 18.73
C TYR A 188 -14.82 -5.77 18.75
N ALA A 189 -15.58 -5.72 19.84
CA ALA A 189 -16.92 -6.33 19.87
C ALA A 189 -17.83 -5.78 18.76
N GLN A 190 -17.80 -4.46 18.50
CA GLN A 190 -18.52 -3.86 17.38
C GLN A 190 -17.99 -4.32 16.01
N ILE A 191 -16.67 -4.35 15.82
CA ILE A 191 -16.02 -4.84 14.58
C ILE A 191 -16.45 -6.28 14.28
N ILE A 192 -16.37 -7.17 15.28
CA ILE A 192 -16.74 -8.58 15.14
C ILE A 192 -18.24 -8.73 14.83
N SER A 193 -19.10 -7.93 15.47
CA SER A 193 -20.55 -7.91 15.20
C SER A 193 -20.86 -7.49 13.76
N ASP A 194 -20.24 -6.41 13.28
CA ASP A 194 -20.43 -5.93 11.92
C ASP A 194 -19.97 -6.97 10.89
N LEU A 195 -18.80 -7.56 11.07
CA LEU A 195 -18.25 -8.57 10.15
C LEU A 195 -19.04 -9.88 10.17
N THR A 196 -19.44 -10.35 11.34
CA THR A 196 -20.22 -11.59 11.48
C THR A 196 -21.60 -11.45 10.86
N THR A 197 -22.31 -10.35 11.14
CA THR A 197 -23.64 -10.12 10.54
C THR A 197 -23.54 -9.88 9.05
N ALA A 198 -22.53 -9.15 8.57
CA ALA A 198 -22.35 -8.94 7.15
C ALA A 198 -21.98 -10.22 6.39
N ALA A 199 -21.15 -11.10 6.97
CA ALA A 199 -20.81 -12.38 6.35
C ALA A 199 -22.03 -13.29 6.14
N ALA A 200 -23.04 -13.19 7.01
CA ALA A 200 -24.31 -13.90 6.85
C ALA A 200 -25.14 -13.36 5.68
N ASP A 201 -25.07 -12.06 5.43
CA ASP A 201 -25.95 -11.35 4.49
C ASP A 201 -25.34 -11.09 3.11
N LEU A 202 -24.01 -11.13 2.98
CA LEU A 202 -23.31 -10.97 1.70
C LEU A 202 -23.34 -12.24 0.85
N ASP A 203 -23.39 -12.06 -0.47
CA ASP A 203 -23.21 -13.13 -1.44
C ASP A 203 -21.72 -13.42 -1.70
N THR A 204 -21.46 -14.54 -2.39
CA THR A 204 -20.12 -14.98 -2.81
C THR A 204 -19.71 -14.38 -4.16
N THR A 205 -20.68 -13.79 -4.87
CA THR A 205 -20.49 -12.96 -6.06
C THR A 205 -20.78 -11.50 -5.71
N PRO A 206 -20.01 -10.54 -6.25
CA PRO A 206 -20.24 -9.13 -5.94
C PRO A 206 -21.60 -8.66 -6.47
N TYR A 207 -22.26 -7.79 -5.70
CA TYR A 207 -23.52 -7.19 -6.11
C TYR A 207 -23.39 -6.51 -7.48
N GLN A 208 -24.29 -6.84 -8.40
CA GLN A 208 -24.28 -6.41 -9.80
C GLN A 208 -22.98 -6.71 -10.57
N ASN A 209 -22.25 -7.77 -10.17
CA ASN A 209 -20.97 -8.15 -10.77
C ASN A 209 -19.90 -7.05 -10.70
N ASN A 210 -20.04 -6.07 -9.80
CA ASN A 210 -19.07 -5.01 -9.64
C ASN A 210 -17.89 -5.50 -8.78
N ALA A 211 -16.78 -5.84 -9.43
CA ALA A 211 -15.57 -6.36 -8.79
C ALA A 211 -14.93 -5.45 -7.72
N ALA A 212 -15.33 -4.17 -7.63
CA ALA A 212 -14.89 -3.26 -6.58
C ALA A 212 -15.60 -3.50 -5.23
N ARG A 213 -16.71 -4.25 -5.21
CA ARG A 213 -17.53 -4.46 -4.01
C ARG A 213 -17.03 -5.63 -3.17
N VAL A 214 -17.16 -5.49 -1.85
CA VAL A 214 -16.85 -6.58 -0.92
C VAL A 214 -17.87 -7.72 -1.05
N THR A 215 -17.42 -8.94 -0.75
CA THR A 215 -18.23 -10.16 -0.78
C THR A 215 -18.03 -10.93 0.52
N LYS A 216 -18.74 -12.06 0.69
CA LYS A 216 -18.65 -12.92 1.88
C LYS A 216 -17.20 -13.27 2.26
N LYS A 217 -16.33 -13.57 1.28
CA LYS A 217 -14.92 -13.89 1.55
C LYS A 217 -14.11 -12.72 2.12
N ALA A 218 -14.47 -11.47 1.76
CA ALA A 218 -13.85 -10.27 2.32
C ALA A 218 -14.23 -10.13 3.81
N ALA A 219 -15.51 -10.30 4.13
CA ALA A 219 -16.01 -10.23 5.49
C ALA A 219 -15.36 -11.28 6.40
N LEU A 220 -15.29 -12.54 5.95
CA LEU A 220 -14.67 -13.62 6.70
C LEU A 220 -13.16 -13.44 6.85
N GLY A 221 -12.45 -12.98 5.81
CA GLY A 221 -11.01 -12.70 5.91
C GLY A 221 -10.74 -11.60 6.94
N LEU A 222 -11.45 -10.48 6.83
CA LEU A 222 -11.32 -9.38 7.79
C LEU A 222 -11.74 -9.79 9.20
N LEU A 223 -12.70 -10.71 9.35
CA LEU A 223 -13.10 -11.28 10.63
C LEU A 223 -11.95 -12.06 11.28
N ALA A 224 -11.26 -12.92 10.52
CA ALA A 224 -10.08 -13.62 11.00
C ALA A 224 -8.97 -12.65 11.45
N ARG A 225 -8.71 -11.61 10.65
CA ARG A 225 -7.74 -10.55 10.99
C ARG A 225 -8.13 -9.79 12.26
N ALA A 226 -9.40 -9.40 12.38
CA ALA A 226 -9.90 -8.65 13.54
C ALA A 226 -9.82 -9.48 14.82
N TYR A 227 -10.15 -10.78 14.75
CA TYR A 227 -9.94 -11.69 15.87
C TYR A 227 -8.46 -11.78 16.25
N ALA A 228 -7.54 -12.01 15.29
CA ALA A 228 -6.11 -12.08 15.59
C ALA A 228 -5.57 -10.80 16.24
N GLN A 229 -5.99 -9.63 15.77
CA GLN A 229 -5.57 -8.36 16.36
C GLN A 229 -6.15 -8.15 17.77
N GLY A 230 -7.44 -8.44 17.98
CA GLY A 230 -8.04 -8.39 19.32
C GLY A 230 -7.44 -9.43 20.27
N ALA A 231 -6.95 -10.56 19.75
CA ALA A 231 -6.28 -11.59 20.54
C ALA A 231 -4.94 -11.11 21.11
N GLY A 232 -4.21 -10.25 20.38
CA GLY A 232 -3.02 -9.56 20.89
C GLY A 232 -3.29 -8.57 22.03
N GLU A 233 -4.57 -8.24 22.28
CA GLU A 233 -5.05 -7.48 23.43
C GLU A 233 -5.64 -8.39 24.53
N GLY A 234 -5.51 -9.71 24.39
CA GLY A 234 -5.99 -10.71 25.36
C GLY A 234 -7.51 -10.91 25.34
N LEU A 235 -8.20 -10.54 24.26
CA LEU A 235 -9.65 -10.62 24.18
C LEU A 235 -10.15 -12.06 23.97
N GLN A 236 -11.38 -12.30 24.44
CA GLN A 236 -12.06 -13.58 24.39
C GLN A 236 -13.58 -13.38 24.25
N GLU A 237 -14.27 -14.34 23.66
CA GLU A 237 -15.73 -14.36 23.59
C GLU A 237 -16.27 -15.78 23.79
N ASN A 238 -17.40 -15.91 24.49
CA ASN A 238 -18.08 -17.18 24.72
C ASN A 238 -17.14 -18.29 25.23
N GLY A 239 -16.20 -17.94 26.12
CA GLY A 239 -15.23 -18.87 26.71
C GLY A 239 -14.07 -19.28 25.80
N LYS A 240 -13.91 -18.67 24.62
CA LYS A 240 -12.79 -18.93 23.70
C LYS A 240 -11.93 -17.69 23.53
N SER A 241 -10.61 -17.86 23.52
CA SER A 241 -9.69 -16.78 23.16
C SER A 241 -9.96 -16.33 21.73
N TYR A 242 -9.69 -15.07 21.43
CA TYR A 242 -9.79 -14.60 20.05
C TYR A 242 -8.79 -15.27 19.11
N TRP A 243 -7.66 -15.81 19.62
CA TRP A 243 -6.78 -16.66 18.83
C TRP A 243 -7.47 -17.94 18.34
N GLN A 244 -8.25 -18.57 19.22
CA GLN A 244 -9.05 -19.73 18.84
C GLN A 244 -10.14 -19.35 17.81
N ARG A 245 -10.80 -18.19 17.98
CA ARG A 245 -11.79 -17.69 17.01
C ARG A 245 -11.20 -17.35 15.65
N ALA A 246 -10.04 -16.68 15.63
CA ALA A 246 -9.33 -16.39 14.40
C ALA A 246 -9.02 -17.68 13.62
N LYS A 247 -8.51 -18.70 14.32
CA LYS A 247 -8.22 -20.00 13.70
C LYS A 247 -9.48 -20.68 13.18
N GLU A 248 -10.59 -20.68 13.93
CA GLU A 248 -11.87 -21.25 13.49
C GLU A 248 -12.34 -20.64 12.17
N VAL A 249 -12.27 -19.30 12.05
CA VAL A 249 -12.64 -18.59 10.81
C VAL A 249 -11.65 -18.90 9.69
N CYS A 250 -10.35 -18.96 9.98
CA CYS A 250 -9.34 -19.33 9.00
C CYS A 250 -9.54 -20.75 8.46
N ASP A 251 -9.76 -21.72 9.33
CA ASP A 251 -9.96 -23.12 8.95
C ASP A 251 -11.22 -23.28 8.11
N ASP A 252 -12.32 -22.61 8.47
CA ASP A 252 -13.53 -22.59 7.67
C ASP A 252 -13.28 -22.02 6.26
N LEU A 253 -12.63 -20.86 6.17
CA LEU A 253 -12.24 -20.27 4.89
C LEU A 253 -11.34 -21.18 4.06
N ILE A 254 -10.34 -21.81 4.66
CA ILE A 254 -9.37 -22.68 3.97
C ILE A 254 -10.03 -23.95 3.43
N ASN A 255 -10.85 -24.59 4.27
CA ASN A 255 -11.52 -25.85 3.96
C ASN A 255 -12.68 -25.64 2.97
N ASN A 256 -13.37 -24.50 3.06
CA ASN A 256 -14.56 -24.19 2.25
C ASN A 256 -14.31 -23.09 1.19
N LYS A 257 -13.06 -22.78 0.84
CA LYS A 257 -12.69 -21.68 -0.09
C LYS A 257 -13.51 -21.64 -1.38
N ALA A 258 -13.80 -22.79 -1.99
CA ALA A 258 -14.59 -22.87 -3.22
C ALA A 258 -16.04 -22.39 -3.01
N ALA A 259 -16.66 -22.73 -1.87
CA ALA A 259 -18.00 -22.27 -1.52
C ALA A 259 -18.04 -20.75 -1.31
N TYR A 260 -16.92 -20.14 -0.92
CA TYR A 260 -16.79 -18.69 -0.73
C TYR A 260 -16.26 -17.93 -1.96
N ASN A 261 -16.06 -18.61 -3.10
CA ASN A 261 -15.40 -18.03 -4.28
C ASN A 261 -14.01 -17.42 -3.95
N ALA A 262 -13.32 -18.05 -3.02
CA ALA A 262 -11.94 -17.77 -2.64
C ALA A 262 -11.01 -18.82 -3.27
N ALA A 263 -9.82 -18.39 -3.65
CA ALA A 263 -8.82 -19.26 -4.25
C ALA A 263 -7.42 -18.82 -3.83
N MET A 264 -6.44 -19.60 -4.25
CA MET A 264 -5.02 -19.34 -4.05
C MET A 264 -4.32 -19.80 -5.34
N TYR A 265 -3.41 -19.00 -5.87
CA TYR A 265 -2.66 -19.43 -7.04
C TYR A 265 -1.68 -20.54 -6.67
N ASP A 266 -1.54 -21.51 -7.56
CA ASP A 266 -0.53 -22.59 -7.46
C ASP A 266 0.89 -22.07 -7.74
N ASP A 267 1.01 -20.96 -8.47
CA ASP A 267 2.27 -20.25 -8.68
C ASP A 267 2.16 -18.80 -8.16
N PHE A 268 3.06 -18.43 -7.24
CA PHE A 268 3.14 -17.07 -6.72
C PHE A 268 3.29 -15.99 -7.81
N ALA A 269 3.96 -16.28 -8.92
CA ALA A 269 4.14 -15.32 -10.01
C ALA A 269 2.81 -14.82 -10.59
N GLN A 270 1.74 -15.61 -10.46
CA GLN A 270 0.39 -15.24 -10.91
C GLN A 270 -0.26 -14.18 -10.01
N VAL A 271 0.16 -14.04 -8.75
CA VAL A 271 -0.42 -13.08 -7.79
C VAL A 271 -0.26 -11.64 -8.29
N PHE A 272 0.91 -11.31 -8.85
CA PHE A 272 1.23 -9.97 -9.34
C PHE A 272 1.33 -9.87 -10.87
N ALA A 273 0.90 -10.91 -11.58
CA ALA A 273 0.80 -10.88 -13.03
C ALA A 273 -0.17 -9.77 -13.47
N SER A 274 0.23 -9.00 -14.47
CA SER A 274 -0.53 -7.86 -14.98
C SER A 274 -1.94 -8.26 -15.40
N VAL A 275 -2.07 -9.40 -16.09
CA VAL A 275 -3.36 -9.97 -16.53
C VAL A 275 -4.33 -10.27 -15.37
N ASN A 276 -3.80 -10.50 -14.17
CA ASN A 276 -4.58 -10.85 -12.99
C ASN A 276 -4.92 -9.65 -12.12
N ASN A 277 -4.47 -8.42 -12.43
CA ASN A 277 -4.64 -7.27 -11.54
C ASN A 277 -6.13 -6.95 -11.25
N ARG A 278 -7.00 -7.03 -12.27
CA ARG A 278 -8.43 -6.71 -12.13
C ARG A 278 -9.27 -7.85 -11.56
N ASN A 279 -8.88 -9.09 -11.83
CA ASN A 279 -9.65 -10.30 -11.51
C ASN A 279 -8.85 -11.25 -10.63
N ASN A 280 -8.09 -10.71 -9.68
CA ASN A 280 -7.19 -11.51 -8.85
C ASN A 280 -7.99 -12.48 -7.97
N ILE A 281 -7.94 -13.77 -8.30
CA ILE A 281 -8.73 -14.79 -7.59
C ILE A 281 -8.28 -15.03 -6.15
N GLU A 282 -7.03 -14.67 -5.83
CA GLU A 282 -6.47 -14.79 -4.49
C GLU A 282 -6.85 -13.61 -3.58
N SER A 283 -7.26 -12.48 -4.16
CA SER A 283 -7.74 -11.35 -3.36
C SER A 283 -9.07 -11.69 -2.68
N LEU A 284 -9.12 -11.38 -1.39
CA LEU A 284 -10.35 -11.41 -0.59
C LEU A 284 -10.96 -10.01 -0.52
N PHE A 285 -10.13 -8.98 -0.40
CA PHE A 285 -10.54 -7.58 -0.39
C PHE A 285 -9.51 -6.72 -1.14
N THR A 286 -10.00 -5.84 -2.02
CA THR A 286 -9.18 -5.00 -2.90
C THR A 286 -9.65 -3.55 -2.84
N ALA A 287 -8.69 -2.63 -2.71
CA ALA A 287 -8.87 -1.23 -3.06
C ALA A 287 -8.79 -1.11 -4.59
N TYR A 288 -9.95 -0.98 -5.23
CA TYR A 288 -10.08 -1.06 -6.67
C TYR A 288 -9.65 0.25 -7.34
N GLY A 289 -8.72 0.18 -8.28
CA GLY A 289 -8.20 1.36 -8.98
C GLY A 289 -9.11 1.82 -10.12
N LEU A 290 -8.90 3.05 -10.60
CA LEU A 290 -9.68 3.58 -11.72
C LEU A 290 -9.42 2.82 -13.02
N ASN A 291 -10.45 2.61 -13.83
CA ASN A 291 -10.30 2.09 -15.19
C ASN A 291 -9.94 3.25 -16.14
N PRO A 292 -8.74 3.28 -16.76
CA PRO A 292 -8.34 4.40 -17.62
C PRO A 292 -9.17 4.53 -18.91
N TYR A 293 -9.96 3.51 -19.27
CA TYR A 293 -10.81 3.51 -20.46
C TYR A 293 -12.28 3.86 -20.16
N ASP A 294 -12.61 4.18 -18.90
CA ASP A 294 -13.95 4.58 -18.49
C ASP A 294 -14.06 6.12 -18.44
N PRO A 295 -15.14 6.74 -18.93
CA PRO A 295 -15.38 8.18 -18.78
C PRO A 295 -15.30 8.69 -17.32
N SER A 296 -15.55 7.83 -16.32
CA SER A 296 -15.40 8.17 -14.91
C SER A 296 -13.95 8.53 -14.52
N TYR A 297 -12.97 8.12 -15.33
CA TYR A 297 -11.57 8.50 -15.15
C TYR A 297 -11.38 10.02 -15.29
N ASP A 298 -12.09 10.62 -16.25
CA ASP A 298 -11.92 12.01 -16.65
C ASP A 298 -12.47 13.01 -15.62
N VAL A 299 -13.31 12.55 -14.68
CA VAL A 299 -13.88 13.36 -13.59
C VAL A 299 -13.10 13.25 -12.29
N PHE A 300 -12.11 12.36 -12.21
CA PHE A 300 -11.27 12.19 -11.02
C PHE A 300 -10.14 13.22 -10.98
N THR A 301 -10.45 14.42 -10.51
CA THR A 301 -9.54 15.59 -10.51
C THR A 301 -8.76 15.78 -9.20
N GLY A 302 -8.93 14.91 -8.20
CA GLY A 302 -8.38 15.05 -6.84
C GLY A 302 -6.91 14.62 -6.68
N ASN A 303 -6.22 15.18 -5.66
CA ASN A 303 -4.81 14.90 -5.34
C ASN A 303 -4.60 13.62 -4.48
N THR A 304 -5.67 12.86 -4.20
CA THR A 304 -5.65 11.57 -3.48
C THR A 304 -5.37 10.43 -4.46
N LYS A 305 -4.09 10.07 -4.61
CA LYS A 305 -3.63 9.20 -5.71
C LYS A 305 -2.54 8.23 -5.22
N PRO A 306 -2.60 6.92 -5.56
CA PRO A 306 -1.63 5.96 -5.05
C PRO A 306 -0.30 6.08 -5.79
N ASN A 307 0.70 6.57 -5.05
CA ASN A 307 2.07 6.81 -5.51
C ASN A 307 3.09 5.91 -4.77
N LEU A 308 2.62 4.86 -4.08
CA LEU A 308 3.40 3.97 -3.23
C LEU A 308 4.71 3.49 -3.88
N TYR A 309 4.65 3.10 -5.15
CA TYR A 309 5.80 2.54 -5.86
C TYR A 309 7.03 3.47 -5.89
N LEU A 310 6.82 4.80 -5.91
CA LEU A 310 7.88 5.81 -5.96
C LEU A 310 8.86 5.73 -4.78
N HIS A 311 8.36 5.22 -3.67
CA HIS A 311 9.06 5.26 -2.39
C HIS A 311 9.91 4.00 -2.19
N TYR A 312 9.58 2.92 -2.89
CA TYR A 312 10.29 1.64 -2.82
C TYR A 312 11.27 1.40 -3.98
N TYR A 313 11.49 2.41 -4.82
CA TYR A 313 12.47 2.36 -5.91
C TYR A 313 13.63 3.33 -5.65
N PRO A 314 14.87 2.96 -6.02
CA PRO A 314 15.99 3.89 -5.97
C PRO A 314 15.84 4.99 -7.02
N LYS A 315 16.36 6.18 -6.73
CA LYS A 315 16.54 7.25 -7.73
C LYS A 315 17.75 6.88 -8.58
N LEU A 316 17.49 6.27 -9.73
CA LEU A 316 18.54 5.87 -10.67
C LEU A 316 19.44 7.05 -11.06
N ASP A 317 18.91 8.26 -11.13
CA ASP A 317 19.69 9.47 -11.43
C ASP A 317 20.76 9.83 -10.40
N ASP A 318 20.57 9.43 -9.14
CA ASP A 318 21.57 9.68 -8.10
C ASP A 318 22.76 8.71 -8.25
N ALA A 319 22.57 7.59 -8.95
CA ALA A 319 23.60 6.60 -9.26
C ALA A 319 24.16 6.74 -10.69
N PHE A 320 23.37 7.26 -11.64
CA PHE A 320 23.68 7.32 -13.07
C PHE A 320 23.34 8.70 -13.63
N GLY A 321 24.30 9.38 -14.27
CA GLY A 321 24.05 10.66 -14.92
C GLY A 321 23.23 10.52 -16.21
N THR A 322 22.65 11.63 -16.67
CA THR A 322 21.74 11.67 -17.85
C THR A 322 22.41 11.31 -19.18
N ALA A 323 23.75 11.34 -19.25
CA ALA A 323 24.53 10.95 -20.41
C ALA A 323 25.20 9.56 -20.28
N ASP A 324 25.04 8.89 -19.14
CA ASP A 324 25.70 7.62 -18.83
C ASP A 324 24.93 6.40 -19.39
N VAL A 325 25.00 5.26 -18.69
CA VAL A 325 24.38 3.98 -19.06
C VAL A 325 22.86 3.96 -18.87
N PHE A 326 22.30 4.83 -18.02
CA PHE A 326 20.86 4.98 -17.82
C PHE A 326 20.28 6.04 -18.78
N LYS A 327 19.19 5.70 -19.48
CA LYS A 327 18.47 6.58 -20.40
C LYS A 327 17.01 6.74 -19.94
N ARG A 328 16.57 7.99 -19.71
CA ARG A 328 15.19 8.31 -19.29
C ARG A 328 14.18 8.30 -20.44
N SER A 329 14.46 9.06 -21.48
CA SER A 329 13.72 9.19 -22.75
C SER A 329 14.48 10.19 -23.63
N VAL A 330 14.22 10.20 -24.93
CA VAL A 330 14.60 11.31 -25.80
C VAL A 330 13.92 12.59 -25.28
N ASN A 331 14.69 13.68 -25.11
CA ASN A 331 14.22 15.01 -24.70
C ASN A 331 13.41 15.09 -23.38
N SER A 332 13.48 14.10 -22.48
CA SER A 332 12.86 14.18 -21.15
C SER A 332 13.90 14.17 -20.04
N ASN A 333 13.78 15.12 -19.11
CA ASN A 333 14.62 15.21 -17.92
C ASN A 333 14.00 14.56 -16.68
N THR A 334 12.74 14.09 -16.74
CA THR A 334 12.00 13.69 -15.53
C THR A 334 11.12 12.44 -15.68
N SER A 335 10.68 12.07 -16.88
CA SER A 335 9.72 10.97 -17.09
C SER A 335 10.34 9.77 -17.79
N ASN A 336 9.96 8.55 -17.37
CA ASN A 336 10.36 7.28 -17.97
C ASN A 336 9.09 6.44 -18.19
N GLY A 337 8.83 6.00 -19.43
CA GLY A 337 7.61 5.27 -19.79
C GLY A 337 7.49 3.87 -19.19
N TYR A 338 8.61 3.29 -18.74
CA TYR A 338 8.67 1.96 -18.16
C TYR A 338 8.60 2.00 -16.63
N TYR A 339 9.56 2.66 -15.97
CA TYR A 339 9.61 2.72 -14.50
C TYR A 339 8.78 3.85 -13.89
N GLY A 340 8.40 4.86 -14.67
CA GLY A 340 7.82 6.09 -14.16
C GLY A 340 8.85 7.07 -13.59
N ARG A 341 8.38 8.04 -12.82
CA ARG A 341 9.21 9.12 -12.28
C ARG A 341 9.79 8.77 -10.91
N LEU A 342 10.90 8.03 -10.89
CA LEU A 342 11.60 7.61 -9.66
C LEU A 342 12.35 8.78 -8.99
N ASN A 343 11.67 9.65 -8.22
CA ASN A 343 12.29 10.83 -7.60
C ASN A 343 12.09 10.97 -6.08
N GLN A 344 11.56 9.96 -5.38
CA GLN A 344 11.28 10.02 -3.94
C GLN A 344 12.21 9.10 -3.10
N GLN A 345 12.24 7.79 -3.35
CA GLN A 345 13.15 6.77 -2.76
C GLN A 345 13.22 6.64 -1.22
N PHE A 346 12.16 6.90 -0.47
CA PHE A 346 12.29 6.98 1.00
C PHE A 346 12.52 5.63 1.71
N VAL A 347 12.12 4.52 1.10
CA VAL A 347 12.00 3.22 1.77
C VAL A 347 12.86 2.17 1.07
N ALA A 348 13.92 1.74 1.75
CA ALA A 348 14.80 0.66 1.31
C ALA A 348 14.61 -0.58 2.19
N PRO A 349 14.78 -1.81 1.67
CA PRO A 349 14.68 -3.02 2.48
C PRO A 349 15.86 -3.12 3.46
N THR A 350 15.60 -3.60 4.68
CA THR A 350 16.68 -4.02 5.59
C THR A 350 17.36 -5.28 5.08
N LYS A 351 18.57 -5.57 5.57
CA LYS A 351 19.25 -6.84 5.30
C LYS A 351 18.42 -8.04 5.79
N TYR A 352 17.66 -7.88 6.87
CA TYR A 352 16.72 -8.91 7.33
C TYR A 352 15.66 -9.24 6.27
N LEU A 353 14.96 -8.24 5.72
CA LEU A 353 13.96 -8.48 4.68
C LEU A 353 14.59 -9.16 3.45
N ILE A 354 15.80 -8.75 3.04
CA ILE A 354 16.50 -9.39 1.92
C ILE A 354 16.87 -10.85 2.23
N ASN A 355 17.28 -11.15 3.46
CA ASN A 355 17.65 -12.49 3.91
C ASN A 355 16.45 -13.40 4.19
N CYS A 356 15.27 -12.81 4.37
CA CYS A 356 14.01 -13.54 4.31
C CYS A 356 13.76 -14.15 2.94
N PHE A 357 14.56 -13.95 1.89
CA PHE A 357 14.37 -14.68 0.62
C PHE A 357 15.58 -15.56 0.37
N ASN A 358 15.37 -16.79 -0.13
CA ASN A 358 16.45 -17.57 -0.70
C ASN A 358 16.31 -17.54 -2.22
N ALA A 359 17.12 -16.73 -2.88
CA ALA A 359 16.97 -16.51 -4.31
C ALA A 359 17.35 -17.73 -5.18
N ASN A 360 17.93 -18.79 -4.62
CA ASN A 360 18.21 -20.01 -5.40
C ASN A 360 16.96 -20.86 -5.64
N TYR A 361 15.97 -20.79 -4.75
CA TYR A 361 14.80 -21.67 -4.81
C TYR A 361 13.46 -21.01 -4.43
N ASP A 362 13.44 -19.80 -3.87
CA ASP A 362 12.24 -19.02 -3.61
C ASP A 362 12.03 -18.02 -4.76
N LYS A 363 11.03 -18.26 -5.61
CA LYS A 363 10.69 -17.38 -6.75
C LYS A 363 10.06 -16.06 -6.34
N ARG A 364 9.66 -15.90 -5.06
CA ARG A 364 9.14 -14.62 -4.57
C ARG A 364 10.19 -13.54 -4.61
N TRP A 365 11.48 -13.88 -4.63
CA TRP A 365 12.58 -12.94 -4.76
C TRP A 365 12.41 -12.02 -5.98
N GLU A 366 12.37 -12.59 -7.18
CA GLU A 366 12.22 -11.85 -8.44
C GLU A 366 10.79 -11.37 -8.70
N ASN A 367 9.79 -11.92 -8.00
CA ASN A 367 8.41 -11.45 -8.08
C ASN A 367 8.10 -10.32 -7.08
N THR A 368 9.01 -10.04 -6.14
CA THR A 368 8.88 -8.98 -5.14
C THR A 368 9.84 -7.84 -5.42
N PHE A 369 11.09 -8.12 -5.79
CA PHE A 369 12.13 -7.12 -5.98
C PHE A 369 12.65 -7.05 -7.41
N VAL A 370 12.79 -5.82 -7.94
CA VAL A 370 13.65 -5.55 -9.09
C VAL A 370 15.08 -5.40 -8.59
N THR A 371 15.98 -6.23 -9.13
CA THR A 371 17.40 -6.17 -8.81
C THR A 371 18.28 -5.96 -10.04
N ALA A 372 17.71 -6.06 -11.24
CA ALA A 372 18.38 -5.72 -12.49
C ALA A 372 17.60 -4.57 -13.16
N PHE A 373 18.30 -3.48 -13.48
CA PHE A 373 17.68 -2.30 -14.09
C PHE A 373 18.13 -2.13 -15.53
N ALA A 374 17.19 -1.72 -16.39
CA ALA A 374 17.37 -1.68 -17.83
C ALA A 374 16.81 -0.41 -18.47
N ASN A 375 17.27 -0.12 -19.68
CA ASN A 375 16.67 0.91 -20.51
C ASN A 375 15.44 0.36 -21.24
N TYR A 376 14.64 1.26 -21.80
CA TYR A 376 13.48 0.92 -22.63
C TYR A 376 13.47 1.72 -23.94
N SER A 377 12.80 1.16 -24.94
CA SER A 377 12.42 1.84 -26.19
C SER A 377 10.90 1.98 -26.30
N GLY A 378 10.40 2.63 -27.34
CA GLY A 378 8.97 2.64 -27.69
C GLY A 378 8.76 2.50 -29.19
N VAL A 379 9.42 1.50 -29.78
CA VAL A 379 9.29 1.15 -31.19
C VAL A 379 7.86 0.74 -31.52
N GLN A 380 7.14 0.08 -30.61
CA GLN A 380 5.70 -0.20 -30.78
C GLN A 380 4.88 1.09 -30.94
N ALA A 381 5.12 2.09 -30.10
CA ALA A 381 4.44 3.38 -30.17
C ALA A 381 4.76 4.10 -31.49
N ILE A 382 6.04 4.10 -31.90
CA ILE A 382 6.48 4.71 -33.16
C ILE A 382 5.87 4.00 -34.36
N ASN A 383 5.84 2.67 -34.38
CA ASN A 383 5.27 1.89 -35.48
C ASN A 383 3.76 2.13 -35.63
N SER A 384 3.04 2.28 -34.52
CA SER A 384 1.58 2.46 -34.53
C SER A 384 1.13 3.91 -34.73
N LEU A 385 1.91 4.89 -34.26
CA LEU A 385 1.50 6.31 -34.25
C LEU A 385 2.37 7.22 -35.14
N GLY A 386 3.50 6.73 -35.66
CA GLY A 386 4.45 7.53 -36.43
C GLY A 386 4.95 8.74 -35.64
N SER A 387 4.92 9.93 -36.25
CA SER A 387 5.25 11.20 -35.59
C SER A 387 4.28 11.59 -34.47
N GLY A 388 3.15 10.89 -34.33
CA GLY A 388 2.19 11.08 -33.25
C GLY A 388 2.54 10.35 -31.96
N ALA A 389 3.63 9.56 -31.92
CA ALA A 389 4.07 8.89 -30.70
C ALA A 389 4.44 9.93 -29.62
N PRO A 390 3.83 9.88 -28.42
CA PRO A 390 4.08 10.86 -27.38
C PRO A 390 5.44 10.63 -26.70
N ALA A 391 6.04 11.69 -26.16
CA ALA A 391 7.05 11.51 -25.12
C ALA A 391 6.37 10.98 -23.84
N PRO A 392 6.97 10.00 -23.13
CA PRO A 392 8.31 9.47 -23.29
C PRO A 392 8.41 8.16 -24.12
N ALA A 393 7.37 7.76 -24.87
CA ALA A 393 7.43 6.56 -25.71
C ALA A 393 8.10 6.77 -27.08
N ASN A 394 8.33 8.00 -27.51
CA ASN A 394 9.04 8.28 -28.75
C ASN A 394 10.57 8.07 -28.61
N VAL A 395 10.98 6.84 -28.35
CA VAL A 395 12.37 6.42 -28.17
C VAL A 395 12.67 5.26 -29.11
N THR A 396 13.58 5.46 -30.06
CA THR A 396 14.00 4.38 -30.97
C THR A 396 14.86 3.36 -30.25
N TYR A 397 14.91 2.13 -30.76
CA TYR A 397 15.80 1.08 -30.26
C TYR A 397 17.26 1.55 -30.21
N ALA A 398 17.72 2.22 -31.27
CA ALA A 398 19.07 2.77 -31.36
C ALA A 398 19.33 3.87 -30.31
N ALA A 399 18.36 4.76 -30.05
CA ALA A 399 18.50 5.82 -29.03
C ALA A 399 18.53 5.27 -27.60
N ALA A 400 17.90 4.11 -27.36
CA ALA A 400 17.93 3.42 -26.07
C ALA A 400 19.18 2.53 -25.88
N THR A 401 19.91 2.24 -26.95
CA THR A 401 21.12 1.42 -26.94
C THR A 401 22.33 2.25 -26.51
N VAL A 402 23.13 1.72 -25.57
CA VAL A 402 24.33 2.38 -25.05
C VAL A 402 25.57 1.64 -25.55
N THR A 403 26.55 2.36 -26.08
CA THR A 403 27.89 1.80 -26.38
C THR A 403 28.84 2.14 -25.24
N LEU A 404 29.48 1.13 -24.65
CA LEU A 404 30.37 1.29 -23.51
C LEU A 404 31.66 2.00 -23.93
N THR A 405 31.98 3.07 -23.22
CA THR A 405 33.26 3.78 -23.36
C THR A 405 34.22 3.38 -22.24
N ALA A 406 35.52 3.56 -22.44
CA ALA A 406 36.52 3.33 -21.38
C ALA A 406 36.20 4.14 -20.11
N ALA A 407 35.71 5.37 -20.24
CA ALA A 407 35.30 6.21 -19.12
C ALA A 407 34.12 5.60 -18.34
N MET A 408 33.11 5.07 -19.04
CA MET A 408 31.98 4.38 -18.42
C MET A 408 32.43 3.11 -17.70
N CYS A 409 33.28 2.29 -18.34
CA CYS A 409 33.77 1.06 -17.73
C CYS A 409 34.51 1.32 -16.42
N THR A 410 35.47 2.26 -16.42
CA THR A 410 36.18 2.70 -15.22
C THR A 410 35.22 3.26 -14.16
N LYS A 411 34.29 4.13 -14.56
CA LYS A 411 33.34 4.78 -13.65
C LYS A 411 32.47 3.75 -12.92
N TYR A 412 31.98 2.72 -13.61
CA TYR A 412 31.02 1.77 -13.05
C TYR A 412 31.62 0.43 -12.60
N GLY A 413 32.94 0.28 -12.72
CA GLY A 413 33.62 -0.98 -12.38
C GLY A 413 33.26 -2.13 -13.34
N ILE A 414 32.98 -1.81 -14.60
CA ILE A 414 32.80 -2.79 -15.68
C ILE A 414 34.19 -3.09 -16.24
N ASP A 415 34.48 -4.35 -16.53
CA ASP A 415 35.79 -4.76 -17.04
C ASP A 415 36.12 -4.05 -18.37
N ALA A 416 37.38 -3.66 -18.53
CA ALA A 416 37.85 -2.89 -19.68
C ALA A 416 37.76 -3.68 -21.01
N SER A 417 37.69 -5.01 -20.95
CA SER A 417 37.45 -5.86 -22.13
C SER A 417 36.08 -5.64 -22.78
N HIS A 418 35.14 -5.01 -22.07
CA HIS A 418 33.80 -4.69 -22.58
C HIS A 418 33.72 -3.33 -23.28
N VAL A 419 34.80 -2.55 -23.37
CA VAL A 419 34.80 -1.28 -24.12
C VAL A 419 34.42 -1.52 -25.59
N GLY A 420 33.48 -0.72 -26.10
CA GLY A 420 32.91 -0.86 -27.44
C GLY A 420 31.75 -1.84 -27.56
N GLN A 421 31.51 -2.69 -26.54
CA GLN A 421 30.31 -3.52 -26.47
C GLN A 421 29.08 -2.66 -26.15
N LYS A 422 27.89 -3.23 -26.34
CA LYS A 422 26.61 -2.51 -26.22
C LYS A 422 25.75 -3.05 -25.10
N ILE A 423 25.00 -2.14 -24.48
CA ILE A 423 23.85 -2.45 -23.62
C ILE A 423 22.59 -2.08 -24.40
N TYR A 424 21.73 -3.07 -24.66
CA TYR A 424 20.48 -2.90 -25.41
C TYR A 424 19.29 -2.61 -24.47
N PRO A 425 18.18 -2.03 -24.96
CA PRO A 425 16.97 -1.92 -24.14
C PRO A 425 16.37 -3.29 -23.84
N TYR A 426 15.86 -3.47 -22.62
CA TYR A 426 15.14 -4.68 -22.21
C TYR A 426 13.65 -4.59 -22.54
N ALA A 427 13.04 -3.45 -22.23
CA ALA A 427 11.62 -3.22 -22.43
C ALA A 427 11.34 -2.38 -23.68
N ASP A 428 10.18 -2.58 -24.28
CA ASP A 428 9.59 -1.69 -25.27
C ASP A 428 8.18 -1.29 -24.82
N VAL A 429 7.84 -0.01 -24.85
CA VAL A 429 6.52 0.47 -24.42
C VAL A 429 5.67 0.92 -25.61
N ASN A 430 4.43 0.44 -25.67
CA ASN A 430 3.43 0.90 -26.62
C ASN A 430 2.56 2.01 -26.01
N ALA A 431 2.37 3.11 -26.73
CA ALA A 431 1.54 4.23 -26.28
C ALA A 431 0.10 4.04 -26.78
N LYS A 432 -0.85 3.94 -25.85
CA LYS A 432 -2.28 3.84 -26.17
C LYS A 432 -3.06 4.97 -25.50
N ASN A 433 -3.92 5.64 -26.25
CA ASN A 433 -4.78 6.68 -25.70
C ASN A 433 -5.92 6.03 -24.88
N ALA A 434 -6.21 6.57 -23.70
CA ALA A 434 -7.15 5.97 -22.76
C ALA A 434 -8.52 6.66 -22.72
N SER A 435 -8.55 8.00 -22.65
CA SER A 435 -9.78 8.78 -22.41
C SER A 435 -9.76 10.16 -23.10
N GLN A 436 -10.89 10.87 -23.06
CA GLN A 436 -11.05 12.17 -23.75
C GLN A 436 -10.12 13.27 -23.19
N ASN A 437 -9.70 13.16 -21.92
CA ASN A 437 -8.76 14.10 -21.28
C ASN A 437 -7.28 13.65 -21.29
N ALA A 438 -6.91 12.77 -22.23
CA ALA A 438 -5.57 12.68 -22.82
C ALA A 438 -4.41 12.13 -21.97
N THR A 439 -4.63 11.14 -21.09
CA THR A 439 -3.48 10.40 -20.52
C THR A 439 -3.16 9.14 -21.31
N TRP A 440 -2.01 9.15 -21.97
CA TRP A 440 -1.42 7.98 -22.61
C TRP A 440 -1.07 6.90 -21.59
N GLN A 441 -1.37 5.65 -21.94
CA GLN A 441 -0.89 4.46 -21.23
C GLN A 441 0.30 3.86 -21.98
N TYR A 442 1.22 3.24 -21.24
CA TYR A 442 2.50 2.75 -21.76
C TYR A 442 2.67 1.26 -21.48
N ILE A 443 2.17 0.44 -22.40
CA ILE A 443 2.05 -1.02 -22.23
C ILE A 443 3.41 -1.67 -22.58
N PRO A 444 4.10 -2.32 -21.63
CA PRO A 444 5.41 -2.89 -21.89
C PRO A 444 5.35 -4.28 -22.53
N MET A 445 6.24 -4.53 -23.48
CA MET A 445 6.70 -5.85 -23.93
C MET A 445 8.21 -5.96 -23.74
N ILE A 446 8.77 -7.17 -23.80
CA ILE A 446 10.19 -7.43 -23.56
C ILE A 446 10.87 -7.84 -24.85
N TRP A 447 12.00 -7.21 -25.18
CA TRP A 447 12.87 -7.63 -26.28
C TRP A 447 13.42 -9.02 -26.02
N ASN A 448 13.43 -9.90 -27.01
CA ASN A 448 14.00 -11.24 -26.87
C ASN A 448 15.51 -11.15 -26.60
N LYS A 449 16.02 -11.99 -25.70
CA LYS A 449 17.46 -12.04 -25.40
C LYS A 449 18.26 -12.36 -26.66
N GLY A 450 19.30 -11.59 -26.93
CA GLY A 450 20.18 -11.75 -28.10
C GLY A 450 19.62 -11.20 -29.42
N ASP A 451 18.41 -10.62 -29.41
CA ASP A 451 17.89 -9.89 -30.57
C ASP A 451 18.36 -8.42 -30.52
N HIS A 452 19.17 -8.05 -31.52
CA HIS A 452 19.73 -6.70 -31.67
C HIS A 452 19.19 -5.96 -32.90
N THR A 453 18.11 -6.47 -33.51
CA THR A 453 17.56 -5.95 -34.77
C THR A 453 16.74 -4.68 -34.58
N GLY A 454 16.16 -4.49 -33.39
CA GLY A 454 15.17 -3.45 -33.13
C GLY A 454 13.83 -3.66 -33.85
N ASN A 455 13.58 -4.87 -34.38
CA ASN A 455 12.33 -5.19 -35.07
C ASN A 455 11.23 -5.61 -34.08
N ALA A 456 10.43 -4.65 -33.63
CA ALA A 456 9.36 -4.87 -32.66
C ALA A 456 8.27 -5.87 -33.12
N THR A 457 8.17 -6.17 -34.41
CA THR A 457 7.16 -7.09 -34.93
C THR A 457 7.45 -8.55 -34.62
N THR A 458 8.73 -8.93 -34.54
CA THR A 458 9.15 -10.34 -34.37
C THR A 458 9.99 -10.58 -33.12
N ALA A 459 10.56 -9.53 -32.54
CA ALA A 459 11.55 -9.63 -31.47
C ALA A 459 11.02 -9.26 -30.08
N LEU A 460 9.71 -9.08 -29.92
CA LEU A 460 9.09 -8.78 -28.63
C LEU A 460 8.27 -9.96 -28.10
N SER A 461 8.32 -10.16 -26.80
CA SER A 461 7.53 -11.14 -26.06
C SER A 461 6.70 -10.47 -24.98
N THR A 462 5.49 -10.97 -24.77
CA THR A 462 4.70 -10.65 -23.57
C THR A 462 5.18 -11.50 -22.40
N ILE A 463 5.37 -10.89 -21.24
CA ILE A 463 5.59 -11.63 -19.98
C ILE A 463 4.53 -11.25 -18.95
N PRO A 464 4.20 -12.14 -17.99
CA PRO A 464 3.14 -11.88 -17.00
C PRO A 464 3.32 -10.56 -16.24
N ASN A 465 4.56 -10.20 -15.89
CA ASN A 465 4.90 -8.92 -15.29
C ASN A 465 6.23 -8.43 -15.85
N ALA A 466 6.21 -7.29 -16.55
CA ALA A 466 7.39 -6.75 -17.23
C ALA A 466 8.56 -6.44 -16.30
N ASN A 467 8.30 -6.15 -15.02
CA ASN A 467 9.34 -5.85 -14.03
C ASN A 467 10.05 -7.11 -13.48
N VAL A 468 9.50 -8.30 -13.72
CA VAL A 468 10.11 -9.56 -13.28
C VAL A 468 11.23 -9.91 -14.23
N THR A 469 12.45 -9.98 -13.69
CA THR A 469 13.64 -10.42 -14.42
C THR A 469 14.04 -11.82 -13.95
N PRO A 470 14.55 -12.70 -14.82
CA PRO A 470 15.05 -14.00 -14.41
C PRO A 470 16.15 -13.86 -13.33
N TYR A 471 16.12 -14.74 -12.33
CA TYR A 471 17.14 -14.83 -11.30
C TYR A 471 17.77 -16.24 -11.26
N PRO A 472 19.12 -16.36 -11.17
CA PRO A 472 20.09 -15.27 -11.29
C PRO A 472 20.07 -14.66 -12.69
N LEU A 473 20.48 -13.39 -12.80
CA LEU A 473 20.61 -12.77 -14.11
C LEU A 473 21.74 -13.46 -14.89
N ASP A 474 21.42 -13.91 -16.10
CA ASP A 474 22.36 -14.57 -16.99
C ASP A 474 23.54 -13.63 -17.32
N PRO A 475 24.80 -14.05 -17.11
CA PRO A 475 25.97 -13.20 -17.34
C PRO A 475 26.10 -12.67 -18.78
N THR A 476 25.48 -13.34 -19.74
CA THR A 476 25.52 -13.00 -21.16
C THR A 476 24.37 -12.08 -21.59
N ASP A 477 23.50 -11.67 -20.67
CA ASP A 477 22.35 -10.82 -20.97
C ASP A 477 22.76 -9.34 -21.04
N ASP A 478 22.89 -8.81 -22.25
CA ASP A 478 23.37 -7.47 -22.53
C ASP A 478 22.26 -6.39 -22.52
N ARG A 479 21.09 -6.68 -21.94
CA ARG A 479 19.94 -5.76 -21.92
C ARG A 479 19.83 -4.91 -20.64
N PHE A 480 20.75 -5.09 -19.69
CA PHE A 480 20.72 -4.44 -18.38
C PHE A 480 21.93 -3.53 -18.20
N PHE A 481 21.78 -2.42 -17.48
CA PHE A 481 22.92 -1.53 -17.18
C PHE A 481 23.46 -1.69 -15.75
N VAL A 482 22.67 -2.28 -14.85
CA VAL A 482 23.13 -2.64 -13.51
C VAL A 482 22.39 -3.86 -12.97
N TYR A 483 23.12 -4.70 -12.22
CA TYR A 483 22.61 -5.86 -11.52
C TYR A 483 23.07 -5.88 -10.05
N LEU A 484 22.11 -5.97 -9.14
CA LEU A 484 22.31 -6.17 -7.71
C LEU A 484 22.19 -7.67 -7.41
N SER A 485 23.32 -8.33 -7.23
CA SER A 485 23.36 -9.78 -6.99
C SER A 485 23.12 -10.10 -5.52
N LYS A 486 22.13 -10.96 -5.26
CA LYS A 486 21.90 -11.51 -3.92
C LYS A 486 22.92 -12.58 -3.55
N THR A 487 23.12 -13.59 -4.39
CA THR A 487 24.24 -14.52 -4.25
C THR A 487 25.55 -13.77 -4.59
N PRO A 488 26.52 -13.69 -3.67
CA PRO A 488 27.74 -12.94 -3.91
C PRO A 488 28.50 -13.45 -5.15
N LEU A 489 28.87 -12.53 -6.03
CA LEU A 489 29.70 -12.79 -7.21
C LEU A 489 31.16 -12.44 -6.92
N THR A 490 32.08 -13.27 -7.40
CA THR A 490 33.52 -12.99 -7.34
C THR A 490 33.91 -11.88 -8.30
N ALA A 491 35.12 -11.33 -8.16
CA ALA A 491 35.64 -10.35 -9.11
C ALA A 491 35.71 -10.93 -10.54
N ALA A 492 36.10 -12.21 -10.67
CA ALA A 492 36.13 -12.90 -11.96
C ALA A 492 34.73 -13.03 -12.57
N ASP A 493 33.72 -13.38 -11.77
CA ASP A 493 32.33 -13.42 -12.25
C ASP A 493 31.86 -12.04 -12.71
N LYS A 494 32.10 -10.99 -11.90
CA LYS A 494 31.73 -9.61 -12.25
C LYS A 494 32.39 -9.17 -13.56
N ALA A 495 33.65 -9.57 -13.79
CA ALA A 495 34.41 -9.22 -14.99
C ALA A 495 33.88 -9.85 -16.30
N THR A 496 33.00 -10.85 -16.23
CA THR A 496 32.37 -11.45 -17.43
C THR A 496 31.14 -10.70 -17.94
N ARG A 497 30.66 -9.69 -17.20
CA ARG A 497 29.37 -9.03 -17.42
C ARG A 497 29.57 -7.64 -18.01
N VAL A 498 28.80 -7.34 -19.06
CA VAL A 498 28.83 -6.04 -19.78
C VAL A 498 28.17 -4.88 -19.01
N TYR A 499 27.85 -5.07 -17.74
CA TYR A 499 27.05 -4.13 -16.94
C TYR A 499 27.54 -4.04 -15.50
N ALA A 500 27.21 -2.94 -14.84
CA ALA A 500 27.62 -2.70 -13.46
C ALA A 500 27.06 -3.80 -12.55
N THR A 501 27.90 -4.40 -11.71
CA THR A 501 27.48 -5.52 -10.85
C THR A 501 27.89 -5.27 -9.41
N VAL A 502 26.92 -5.24 -8.50
CA VAL A 502 27.12 -5.00 -7.07
C VAL A 502 26.54 -6.16 -6.28
N ASN A 503 27.27 -6.70 -5.31
CA ASN A 503 26.66 -7.66 -4.38
C ASN A 503 25.84 -6.87 -3.38
N ILE A 504 24.60 -7.27 -3.13
CA ILE A 504 23.68 -6.55 -2.24
C ILE A 504 24.28 -6.40 -0.84
N ASP A 505 24.99 -7.42 -0.34
CA ASP A 505 25.66 -7.35 0.96
C ASP A 505 26.74 -6.26 1.04
N ASP A 506 27.38 -5.91 -0.08
CA ASP A 506 28.41 -4.86 -0.13
C ASP A 506 27.81 -3.46 0.04
N MET A 507 26.49 -3.32 -0.02
CA MET A 507 25.77 -2.04 0.05
C MET A 507 25.45 -1.62 1.48
N PHE A 508 25.46 -2.56 2.43
CA PHE A 508 25.21 -2.30 3.85
C PHE A 508 26.50 -1.83 4.55
N ASP A 509 26.34 -0.96 5.54
CA ASP A 509 27.43 -0.54 6.41
C ASP A 509 27.83 -1.71 7.33
N PRO A 510 29.06 -2.25 7.24
CA PRO A 510 29.48 -3.39 8.04
C PRO A 510 29.59 -3.08 9.54
N SER A 511 29.62 -1.80 9.93
CA SER A 511 29.58 -1.39 11.34
C SER A 511 28.20 -1.52 11.98
N ASP A 512 27.15 -1.72 11.17
CA ASP A 512 25.80 -1.99 11.64
C ASP A 512 25.47 -3.49 11.61
N PRO A 513 25.57 -4.21 12.74
CA PRO A 513 25.26 -5.64 12.79
C PRO A 513 23.78 -5.95 12.55
N THR A 514 22.88 -4.96 12.69
CA THR A 514 21.44 -5.15 12.39
C THR A 514 21.16 -5.17 10.88
N GLY A 515 22.09 -4.65 10.08
CA GLY A 515 21.95 -4.56 8.63
C GLY A 515 20.83 -3.62 8.18
N SER A 516 20.55 -2.56 8.95
CA SER A 516 19.55 -1.54 8.62
C SER A 516 20.16 -0.24 8.10
N THR A 517 21.47 -0.14 7.99
CA THR A 517 22.18 1.03 7.49
C THR A 517 22.81 0.73 6.13
N TYR A 518 22.45 1.51 5.11
CA TYR A 518 23.14 1.53 3.83
C TYR A 518 24.40 2.38 3.91
N LYS A 519 25.44 2.03 3.13
CA LYS A 519 26.67 2.81 3.05
C LYS A 519 26.39 4.25 2.58
N ALA A 520 27.17 5.18 3.09
CA ALA A 520 27.18 6.55 2.57
C ALA A 520 27.82 6.60 1.17
N VAL A 521 27.37 7.52 0.31
CA VAL A 521 28.07 7.88 -0.93
C VAL A 521 29.36 8.61 -0.56
N ALA A 522 30.48 7.89 -0.66
CA ALA A 522 31.83 8.41 -0.40
C ALA A 522 32.84 7.62 -1.23
N ALA A 523 33.91 8.28 -1.69
CA ALA A 523 34.95 7.63 -2.49
C ALA A 523 35.63 6.44 -1.78
N SER A 524 35.60 6.42 -0.45
CA SER A 524 36.19 5.37 0.39
C SER A 524 35.23 4.20 0.71
N ASN A 525 33.99 4.19 0.21
CA ASN A 525 32.99 3.18 0.59
C ASN A 525 33.16 1.82 -0.11
N GLY A 526 34.14 1.71 -1.02
CA GLY A 526 34.49 0.49 -1.76
C GLY A 526 33.57 0.17 -2.94
N LEU A 527 32.62 1.05 -3.27
CA LEU A 527 31.75 0.92 -4.44
C LEU A 527 32.24 1.79 -5.61
N PRO A 528 32.03 1.36 -6.87
CA PRO A 528 32.32 2.18 -8.05
C PRO A 528 31.57 3.52 -8.09
N ASN A 529 31.93 4.36 -9.06
CA ASN A 529 31.34 5.67 -9.34
C ASN A 529 31.46 6.66 -8.17
N GLY A 530 32.65 6.72 -7.56
CA GLY A 530 32.87 7.54 -6.35
C GLY A 530 31.97 7.15 -5.17
N GLY A 531 31.48 5.90 -5.18
CA GLY A 531 30.54 5.39 -4.20
C GLY A 531 29.06 5.64 -4.51
N ALA A 532 28.70 6.29 -5.61
CA ALA A 532 27.31 6.67 -5.94
C ALA A 532 26.37 5.47 -6.16
N LEU A 533 26.91 4.27 -6.43
CA LEU A 533 26.11 3.04 -6.46
C LEU A 533 25.51 2.67 -5.09
N ALA A 534 25.95 3.31 -3.99
CA ALA A 534 25.32 3.21 -2.68
C ALA A 534 23.87 3.76 -2.63
N ASN A 535 23.46 4.54 -3.63
CA ASN A 535 22.07 5.00 -3.78
C ASN A 535 21.10 3.92 -4.24
N LEU A 536 21.61 2.81 -4.75
CA LEU A 536 20.79 1.71 -5.24
C LEU A 536 20.31 0.84 -4.06
N PHE A 537 19.28 0.05 -4.30
CA PHE A 537 18.82 -1.03 -3.43
C PHE A 537 17.81 -1.90 -4.20
N PRO A 538 17.52 -3.14 -3.77
CA PRO A 538 16.46 -3.95 -4.35
C PRO A 538 15.11 -3.23 -4.27
N ALA A 539 14.48 -2.97 -5.42
CA ALA A 539 13.28 -2.15 -5.49
C ALA A 539 12.00 -2.99 -5.38
N MET A 540 11.09 -2.69 -4.46
CA MET A 540 9.86 -3.48 -4.34
C MET A 540 8.88 -3.14 -5.46
N MET A 541 8.56 -4.14 -6.30
CA MET A 541 7.76 -3.95 -7.52
C MET A 541 6.26 -4.11 -7.34
N LYS A 542 5.80 -4.58 -6.17
CA LYS A 542 4.39 -4.92 -5.90
C LYS A 542 3.41 -3.78 -6.21
N PHE A 543 3.84 -2.51 -6.18
CA PHE A 543 3.02 -1.34 -6.50
C PHE A 543 3.32 -0.69 -7.86
N ASN A 544 4.37 -1.14 -8.55
CA ASN A 544 4.73 -0.64 -9.88
C ASN A 544 4.07 -1.49 -10.97
N HIS A 545 2.75 -1.72 -10.85
CA HIS A 545 2.02 -2.60 -11.75
C HIS A 545 2.09 -2.09 -13.20
N ASN A 546 2.18 -3.01 -14.15
CA ASN A 546 2.18 -2.71 -15.59
C ASN A 546 0.87 -3.09 -16.28
N PHE A 547 -0.21 -3.27 -15.52
CA PHE A 547 -1.56 -3.52 -16.04
C PHE A 547 -1.97 -2.40 -17.01
N ASP A 548 -2.20 -2.75 -18.27
CA ASP A 548 -2.54 -1.86 -19.38
C ASP A 548 -1.65 -0.61 -19.49
N GLY A 549 -0.41 -0.65 -18.97
CA GLY A 549 0.46 0.53 -18.95
C GLY A 549 -0.06 1.68 -18.08
N GLY A 550 -0.90 1.36 -17.09
CA GLY A 550 -1.76 2.25 -16.29
C GLY A 550 -1.07 3.35 -15.48
N TRP A 551 -0.94 4.56 -16.03
CA TRP A 551 -0.52 5.78 -15.33
C TRP A 551 -1.69 6.74 -15.13
N LEU A 552 -1.80 7.29 -13.91
CA LEU A 552 -2.71 8.39 -13.61
C LEU A 552 -2.00 9.73 -13.84
N GLY A 553 -2.45 10.50 -14.82
CA GLY A 553 -1.90 11.81 -15.15
C GLY A 553 -0.53 11.78 -15.85
N GLY A 554 -0.11 12.92 -16.40
CA GLY A 554 1.13 13.05 -17.20
C GLY A 554 2.44 13.11 -16.41
N ASN A 555 2.40 13.06 -15.07
CA ASN A 555 3.60 13.17 -14.21
C ASN A 555 4.28 11.82 -13.94
N PHE A 556 3.66 10.70 -14.35
CA PHE A 556 4.19 9.34 -14.16
C PHE A 556 4.50 9.01 -12.70
N GLN A 557 3.71 9.53 -11.75
CA GLN A 557 3.94 9.34 -10.32
C GLN A 557 2.92 8.41 -9.66
N GLN A 558 1.89 8.00 -10.40
CA GLN A 558 0.72 7.33 -9.85
C GLN A 558 0.31 6.17 -10.76
N LYS A 559 -0.01 5.03 -10.15
CA LYS A 559 -0.39 3.80 -10.86
C LYS A 559 -1.88 3.54 -10.72
N LEU A 560 -2.50 2.95 -11.74
CA LEU A 560 -3.94 2.65 -11.78
C LEU A 560 -4.32 1.25 -11.30
N GLY A 561 -3.32 0.44 -10.93
CA GLY A 561 -3.53 -0.93 -10.50
C GLY A 561 -4.36 -1.02 -9.23
N ASN A 562 -5.12 -2.12 -9.13
CA ASN A 562 -5.75 -2.56 -7.90
C ASN A 562 -4.69 -2.84 -6.83
N ILE A 563 -5.00 -2.45 -5.58
CA ILE A 563 -4.17 -2.75 -4.41
C ILE A 563 -4.92 -3.75 -3.54
N MET A 564 -4.34 -4.91 -3.31
CA MET A 564 -4.92 -5.92 -2.42
C MET A 564 -4.82 -5.44 -0.98
N VAL A 565 -5.96 -5.36 -0.28
CA VAL A 565 -6.04 -5.05 1.15
C VAL A 565 -5.93 -6.32 1.99
N MET A 566 -6.46 -7.43 1.46
CA MET A 566 -6.33 -8.76 2.03
C MET A 566 -6.41 -9.81 0.92
N ARG A 567 -5.64 -10.89 1.08
CA ARG A 567 -5.62 -12.03 0.17
C ARG A 567 -5.51 -13.35 0.93
N MET A 568 -5.85 -14.45 0.26
CA MET A 568 -5.99 -15.76 0.90
C MET A 568 -4.74 -16.21 1.66
N ALA A 569 -3.53 -15.83 1.22
CA ALA A 569 -2.29 -16.17 1.91
C ALA A 569 -2.25 -15.68 3.36
N GLU A 570 -2.83 -14.51 3.65
CA GLU A 570 -2.88 -13.99 5.02
C GLU A 570 -3.73 -14.88 5.95
N VAL A 571 -4.76 -15.54 5.42
CA VAL A 571 -5.59 -16.49 6.19
C VAL A 571 -4.76 -17.68 6.66
N TYR A 572 -3.88 -18.20 5.81
CA TYR A 572 -2.93 -19.26 6.19
C TYR A 572 -1.90 -18.76 7.21
N LEU A 573 -1.40 -17.53 7.04
CA LEU A 573 -0.44 -16.94 7.97
C LEU A 573 -1.06 -16.71 9.36
N ILE A 574 -2.29 -16.20 9.44
CA ILE A 574 -3.03 -16.04 10.70
C ILE A 574 -3.27 -17.42 11.33
N ALA A 575 -3.65 -18.44 10.55
CA ALA A 575 -3.85 -19.79 11.08
C ALA A 575 -2.56 -20.37 11.68
N ALA A 576 -1.42 -20.15 11.03
CA ALA A 576 -0.11 -20.55 11.53
C ALA A 576 0.26 -19.82 12.83
N GLU A 577 0.03 -18.50 12.86
CA GLU A 577 0.25 -17.65 14.03
C GLU A 577 -0.56 -18.14 15.25
N CYS A 578 -1.85 -18.43 15.06
CA CYS A 578 -2.74 -18.90 16.13
C CYS A 578 -2.22 -20.18 16.82
N CYS A 579 -1.45 -21.02 16.12
CA CYS A 579 -0.91 -22.25 16.68
C CYS A 579 0.10 -21.99 17.82
N PHE A 580 0.78 -20.85 17.82
CA PHE A 580 1.70 -20.46 18.91
C PHE A 580 0.99 -19.81 20.10
N HIS A 581 -0.33 -19.59 19.99
CA HIS A 581 -1.16 -18.99 21.03
C HIS A 581 -2.21 -19.97 21.58
N GLY A 582 -1.87 -21.26 21.63
CA GLY A 582 -2.70 -22.30 22.23
C GLY A 582 -3.84 -22.82 21.36
N ALA A 583 -3.91 -22.43 20.08
CA ALA A 583 -4.91 -22.93 19.13
C ALA A 583 -4.39 -24.03 18.20
N GLY A 584 -3.21 -24.60 18.44
CA GLY A 584 -2.61 -25.65 17.61
C GLY A 584 -1.21 -26.05 18.06
N SER A 585 -0.51 -26.78 17.19
CA SER A 585 0.88 -27.20 17.40
C SER A 585 1.85 -26.55 16.42
N ALA A 586 3.16 -26.63 16.71
CA ALA A 586 4.22 -26.21 15.79
C ALA A 586 4.18 -26.96 14.44
N THR A 587 3.67 -28.20 14.43
CA THR A 587 3.47 -28.98 13.20
C THR A 587 2.29 -28.45 12.39
N ASP A 588 1.20 -28.05 13.05
CA ASP A 588 0.06 -27.43 12.37
C ASP A 588 0.46 -26.10 11.72
N ALA A 589 1.23 -25.28 12.44
CA ALA A 589 1.81 -24.06 11.89
C ALA A 589 2.66 -24.34 10.64
N ALA A 590 3.55 -25.34 10.70
CA ALA A 590 4.34 -25.76 9.54
C ALA A 590 3.46 -26.15 8.35
N ASN A 591 2.35 -26.85 8.58
CA ASN A 591 1.43 -27.25 7.51
C ASN A 591 0.80 -26.04 6.80
N TYR A 592 0.35 -25.03 7.53
CA TYR A 592 -0.18 -23.80 6.93
C TYR A 592 0.90 -23.03 6.16
N LEU A 593 2.09 -22.87 6.73
CA LEU A 593 3.20 -22.17 6.06
C LEU A 593 3.68 -22.93 4.81
N ASN A 594 3.72 -24.26 4.87
CA ASN A 594 4.15 -25.11 3.78
C ASN A 594 3.29 -24.98 2.53
N VAL A 595 2.00 -24.64 2.67
CA VAL A 595 1.14 -24.32 1.53
C VAL A 595 1.70 -23.14 0.74
N LEU A 596 2.11 -22.07 1.43
CA LEU A 596 2.70 -20.87 0.82
C LEU A 596 4.11 -21.11 0.30
N ARG A 597 4.92 -21.85 1.07
CA ARG A 597 6.30 -22.18 0.69
C ARG A 597 6.36 -23.08 -0.54
N LYS A 598 5.45 -24.05 -0.68
CA LYS A 598 5.42 -24.98 -1.82
C LYS A 598 5.17 -24.27 -3.15
N ARG A 599 4.18 -23.36 -3.21
CA ARG A 599 3.89 -22.58 -4.43
C ARG A 599 4.99 -21.56 -4.80
N ALA A 600 5.79 -21.18 -3.81
CA ALA A 600 6.90 -20.25 -3.98
C ALA A 600 8.20 -20.95 -4.43
N CYS A 601 8.26 -22.27 -4.39
CA CYS A 601 9.40 -23.02 -4.89
C CYS A 601 9.58 -22.79 -6.40
N ARG A 602 10.81 -22.49 -6.84
CA ARG A 602 11.14 -22.39 -8.27
C ARG A 602 10.88 -23.70 -8.99
N ASN A 603 11.33 -24.80 -8.40
CA ASN A 603 11.13 -26.15 -8.91
C ASN A 603 10.46 -27.03 -7.83
N PRO A 604 9.69 -28.06 -8.21
CA PRO A 604 9.09 -28.98 -7.24
C PRO A 604 10.10 -29.64 -6.30
N ALA A 605 11.33 -29.89 -6.75
CA ALA A 605 12.40 -30.49 -5.95
C ALA A 605 12.90 -29.58 -4.80
N ASP A 606 12.68 -28.28 -4.90
CA ASP A 606 13.07 -27.31 -3.86
C ASP A 606 12.16 -27.40 -2.62
N PHE A 607 11.03 -28.09 -2.72
CA PHE A 607 10.16 -28.37 -1.59
C PHE A 607 10.57 -29.68 -0.90
N ASN A 608 11.65 -29.60 -0.11
CA ASN A 608 12.17 -30.70 0.70
C ASN A 608 12.67 -30.19 2.05
N THR A 609 12.87 -31.09 3.02
CA THR A 609 13.26 -30.76 4.40
C THR A 609 14.77 -30.68 4.63
N ALA A 610 15.60 -31.11 3.68
CA ALA A 610 17.05 -31.17 3.84
C ALA A 610 17.72 -29.83 3.55
N THR A 611 17.46 -29.29 2.36
CA THR A 611 18.03 -28.02 1.88
C THR A 611 16.98 -27.08 1.30
N GLY A 612 15.73 -27.54 1.26
CA GLY A 612 14.61 -26.86 0.62
C GLY A 612 13.78 -26.00 1.57
N MET A 613 12.58 -25.64 1.11
CA MET A 613 11.68 -24.75 1.85
C MET A 613 10.74 -25.46 2.85
N GLN A 614 10.66 -26.79 2.82
CA GLN A 614 9.66 -27.51 3.59
C GLN A 614 10.01 -27.55 5.08
N LEU A 615 9.04 -27.19 5.92
CA LEU A 615 9.12 -27.32 7.37
C LEU A 615 8.49 -28.63 7.84
N THR A 616 9.15 -29.32 8.79
CA THR A 616 8.51 -30.38 9.59
C THR A 616 7.76 -29.79 10.79
N THR A 617 8.33 -28.73 11.37
CA THR A 617 7.80 -27.95 12.48
C THR A 617 8.17 -26.50 12.25
N ALA A 618 7.33 -25.56 12.70
CA ALA A 618 7.60 -24.13 12.59
C ALA A 618 7.92 -23.51 13.95
N THR A 619 8.53 -22.33 13.92
CA THR A 619 8.67 -21.42 15.06
C THR A 619 7.88 -20.13 14.82
N GLN A 620 7.72 -19.30 15.86
CA GLN A 620 7.15 -17.95 15.69
C GLN A 620 7.99 -17.10 14.72
N ASN A 621 9.31 -17.30 14.67
CA ASN A 621 10.16 -16.62 13.69
C ASN A 621 9.89 -17.09 12.26
N ASP A 622 9.55 -18.35 12.02
CA ASP A 622 9.10 -18.81 10.70
C ASP A 622 7.82 -18.09 10.25
N VAL A 623 6.91 -17.79 11.19
CA VAL A 623 5.72 -16.98 10.91
C VAL A 623 6.11 -15.56 10.54
N PHE A 624 6.99 -14.90 11.32
CA PHE A 624 7.48 -13.56 10.97
C PHE A 624 8.19 -13.53 9.60
N ASP A 625 9.02 -14.52 9.30
CA ASP A 625 9.74 -14.62 8.03
C ASP A 625 8.77 -14.85 6.88
N GLU A 626 7.74 -15.69 7.05
CA GLU A 626 6.76 -15.95 6.00
C GLU A 626 5.87 -14.72 5.74
N TYR A 627 5.48 -13.98 6.79
CA TYR A 627 4.83 -12.68 6.62
C TYR A 627 5.72 -11.70 5.83
N ALA A 628 7.03 -11.69 6.07
CA ALA A 628 7.97 -10.85 5.33
C ALA A 628 8.08 -11.27 3.85
N ARG A 629 8.18 -12.57 3.57
CA ARG A 629 8.23 -13.12 2.21
C ARG A 629 6.96 -12.83 1.41
N GLU A 630 5.84 -13.04 2.07
CA GLU A 630 4.54 -13.09 1.43
C GLU A 630 3.93 -11.68 1.33
N LEU A 631 3.94 -10.92 2.43
CA LEU A 631 3.14 -9.70 2.60
C LEU A 631 3.97 -8.43 2.82
N CYS A 632 5.29 -8.41 2.57
CA CYS A 632 6.04 -7.14 2.65
C CYS A 632 5.41 -6.07 1.77
N GLY A 633 5.20 -4.88 2.33
CA GLY A 633 4.53 -3.77 1.68
C GLY A 633 3.00 -3.82 1.74
N GLU A 634 2.38 -4.94 2.12
CA GLU A 634 0.92 -5.17 2.06
C GLU A 634 0.19 -4.82 3.38
N PHE A 635 0.60 -3.74 4.03
CA PHE A 635 -0.06 -3.08 5.17
C PHE A 635 -0.26 -3.94 6.43
N SER A 636 0.60 -4.94 6.66
CA SER A 636 0.40 -5.94 7.71
C SER A 636 1.48 -5.92 8.78
N ARG A 637 2.71 -5.46 8.46
CA ARG A 637 3.87 -5.74 9.31
C ARG A 637 3.79 -5.07 10.67
N TRP A 638 3.41 -3.79 10.71
CA TRP A 638 3.33 -3.05 11.96
C TRP A 638 2.25 -3.65 12.88
N ALA A 639 1.11 -4.03 12.33
CA ALA A 639 0.02 -4.67 13.09
C ALA A 639 0.42 -6.05 13.63
N LEU A 640 1.23 -6.81 12.89
CA LEU A 640 1.80 -8.09 13.33
C LEU A 640 2.75 -7.88 14.52
N LEU A 641 3.70 -6.96 14.42
CA LEU A 641 4.62 -6.70 15.54
C LEU A 641 3.89 -6.15 16.77
N LYS A 642 2.83 -5.35 16.57
CA LYS A 642 1.98 -4.86 17.66
C LYS A 642 1.26 -5.99 18.40
N ARG A 643 0.56 -6.86 17.69
CA ARG A 643 -0.26 -7.91 18.33
C ARG A 643 0.59 -8.99 19.00
N GLU A 644 1.79 -9.24 18.47
CA GLU A 644 2.78 -10.17 19.02
C GLU A 644 3.68 -9.55 20.10
N LYS A 645 3.51 -8.25 20.41
CA LYS A 645 4.37 -7.51 21.35
C LYS A 645 5.87 -7.66 21.04
N ALA A 646 6.21 -7.54 19.76
CA ALA A 646 7.50 -7.92 19.22
C ALA A 646 8.39 -6.74 18.77
N PHE A 647 7.94 -5.48 18.88
CA PHE A 647 8.74 -4.35 18.38
C PHE A 647 10.14 -4.29 18.99
N GLU A 648 10.25 -4.36 20.31
CA GLU A 648 11.51 -4.20 21.03
C GLU A 648 12.56 -5.20 20.56
N THR A 649 12.19 -6.48 20.50
CA THR A 649 13.09 -7.57 20.11
C THR A 649 13.45 -7.50 18.63
N ARG A 650 12.46 -7.22 17.77
CA ARG A 650 12.65 -7.21 16.31
C ARG A 650 13.44 -5.97 15.86
N LEU A 651 13.16 -4.79 16.43
CA LEU A 651 13.90 -3.57 16.13
C LEU A 651 15.34 -3.67 16.63
N ALA A 652 15.58 -4.11 17.88
CA ALA A 652 16.93 -4.26 18.40
C ALA A 652 17.80 -5.21 17.55
N THR A 653 17.18 -6.22 16.94
CA THR A 653 17.89 -7.22 16.12
C THR A 653 18.11 -6.76 14.68
N TYR A 654 17.12 -6.10 14.07
CA TYR A 654 17.08 -5.91 12.61
C TYR A 654 16.96 -4.45 12.15
N ASN A 655 16.73 -3.51 13.07
CA ASN A 655 16.60 -2.09 12.73
C ASN A 655 17.09 -1.17 13.87
N LYS A 656 18.41 -0.97 13.95
CA LYS A 656 19.01 -0.13 14.99
C LYS A 656 18.45 1.30 15.00
N THR A 657 18.18 1.87 13.81
CA THR A 657 17.76 3.27 13.69
C THR A 657 16.41 3.51 14.36
N ALA A 658 15.47 2.59 14.14
CA ALA A 658 14.19 2.60 14.83
C ALA A 658 14.31 2.23 16.32
N ALA A 659 15.17 1.26 16.65
CA ALA A 659 15.35 0.79 18.02
C ALA A 659 15.81 1.88 18.99
N VAL A 660 16.68 2.80 18.53
CA VAL A 660 17.26 3.87 19.37
C VAL A 660 16.19 4.77 20.00
N ASN A 661 15.12 5.07 19.28
CA ASN A 661 14.08 5.99 19.76
C ASN A 661 12.75 5.29 20.08
N PHE A 662 12.67 3.95 19.96
CA PHE A 662 11.43 3.24 20.25
C PHE A 662 11.18 3.20 21.76
N VAL A 663 10.06 3.78 22.21
CA VAL A 663 9.63 3.78 23.61
C VAL A 663 8.37 2.93 23.75
N PRO A 664 8.44 1.71 24.31
CA PRO A 664 7.30 0.79 24.40
C PRO A 664 6.06 1.38 25.06
N ALA A 665 6.25 2.21 26.10
CA ALA A 665 5.16 2.82 26.84
C ALA A 665 4.25 3.72 25.99
N ILE A 666 4.74 4.23 24.85
CA ILE A 666 4.00 5.15 23.99
C ILE A 666 3.85 4.64 22.54
N HIS A 667 4.88 4.01 21.95
CA HIS A 667 4.91 3.74 20.50
C HIS A 667 4.09 2.53 20.02
N TYR A 668 3.50 1.76 20.94
CA TYR A 668 2.49 0.75 20.59
C TYR A 668 1.18 1.38 20.10
N ASN A 669 0.95 2.67 20.36
CA ASN A 669 -0.16 3.43 19.80
C ASN A 669 0.39 4.71 19.16
N ARG A 670 -0.08 5.06 17.98
CA ARG A 670 0.25 6.34 17.32
C ARG A 670 -0.32 7.51 18.12
N PRO A 671 0.26 8.71 18.03
CA PRO A 671 -0.27 9.88 18.70
C PRO A 671 -1.65 10.24 18.15
N ILE A 672 -2.55 10.71 19.02
CA ILE A 672 -3.82 11.30 18.56
C ILE A 672 -3.50 12.62 17.84
N PRO A 673 -3.98 12.85 16.60
CA PRO A 673 -3.61 14.04 15.83
C PRO A 673 -3.97 15.35 16.52
N PHE A 674 -3.04 16.30 16.49
CA PHE A 674 -3.23 17.66 16.99
C PHE A 674 -4.42 18.37 16.34
N ALA A 675 -4.62 18.16 15.03
CA ALA A 675 -5.74 18.76 14.31
C ALA A 675 -7.10 18.31 14.86
N PHE A 676 -7.24 17.04 15.27
CA PHE A 676 -8.46 16.57 15.94
C PHE A 676 -8.57 17.13 17.36
N LEU A 677 -7.48 17.10 18.14
CA LEU A 677 -7.49 17.62 19.51
C LEU A 677 -7.90 19.10 19.57
N ASN A 678 -7.53 19.90 18.57
CA ASN A 678 -7.95 21.31 18.49
C ASN A 678 -9.42 21.53 18.15
N THR A 679 -10.15 20.50 17.73
CA THR A 679 -11.58 20.60 17.39
C THR A 679 -12.50 20.24 18.55
N ILE A 680 -11.96 19.69 19.64
CA ILE A 680 -12.72 19.21 20.80
C ILE A 680 -12.45 20.07 22.04
N THR A 681 -13.45 20.18 22.90
CA THR A 681 -13.38 21.00 24.13
C THR A 681 -12.69 20.28 25.28
N ASN A 682 -12.63 18.94 25.25
CA ASN A 682 -12.03 18.09 26.28
C ASN A 682 -10.69 17.48 25.85
N ALA A 683 -9.89 18.20 25.06
CA ALA A 683 -8.62 17.70 24.51
C ALA A 683 -7.65 17.17 25.59
N GLY A 684 -7.60 17.82 26.75
CA GLY A 684 -6.78 17.39 27.89
C GLY A 684 -7.18 16.03 28.43
N ASP A 685 -8.49 15.79 28.59
CA ASP A 685 -9.03 14.51 29.05
C ASP A 685 -8.94 13.42 27.99
N PHE A 686 -9.06 13.79 26.71
CA PHE A 686 -8.90 12.86 25.60
C PHE A 686 -7.44 12.39 25.48
N GLY A 687 -6.48 13.28 25.65
CA GLY A 687 -5.04 12.96 25.69
C GLY A 687 -4.44 12.51 24.35
N THR A 688 -3.11 12.37 24.33
CA THR A 688 -2.30 12.20 23.11
C THR A 688 -1.76 10.78 22.91
N ASN A 689 -2.11 9.82 23.77
CA ASN A 689 -1.41 8.53 23.94
C ASN A 689 -0.01 8.66 24.57
N GLY A 690 0.21 9.69 25.40
CA GLY A 690 1.47 9.88 26.14
C GLY A 690 2.55 10.64 25.35
N TYR A 691 2.24 11.08 24.14
CA TYR A 691 3.12 11.92 23.33
C TYR A 691 3.10 13.37 23.80
N GLN A 692 4.26 14.01 23.80
CA GLN A 692 4.46 15.41 24.16
C GLN A 692 4.47 16.32 22.94
#